data_AF-A0A972VV67-F1
#
_entry.id   AF-A0A972VV67-F1
#
_cell.length_a   1.000
_cell.length_b   1.000
_cell.length_c   1.000
_cell.angle_alpha   90.00
_cell.angle_beta   90.00
_cell.angle_gamma   90.00
#
_symmetry.space_group_name_H-M   'P 1'
#
loop_
_entity.id
_entity.type
_entity.pdbx_description
1 polymer ?
#
loop_
_entity_poly.entity_id
_entity_poly.type
_entity_poly.pdbx_seq_one_letter_code
_entity_poly.pdbx_strand_id
1 'polypeptide(L)'
;SPAISIEQKSTNHNPRSTVGTITEIYDYLRLLFARVGEPHCPQHGRRLEAQTISQMVDQVMSIPEGTGLLLLAPVIKARKGEHLHLFSQLRAQGFVRARIDGIVADLDDLPDLDKNKQHTIEVVVDRFRVREDLMTRLADSFETAVNLSEGLAAIAYLDGDQPDIVFSSRFACPECGHSITELEPRLFSFNNPAGACPSCDGIGIKQFFDVQQIIFDEELSLAEGAIQGWDRRNIYYYQMLASIAEHFKFSMTTPFGELEEDQRQTILYGNDAEMIQFRYVNDKGDTYTRAHPFEGIVPNMERRYRDTESGLVRENLAKFMSTQQCPACAGTRLNSDARAVTINGRSLSEITHWSIKEALDYFSSLALEGQRQQIADKILQEISARLRFLIDVGLNYLSLSRSADTLSGGEAQRIRLASQIGAGLVGVMYILDEPSIGLHQRDNQRLLNTLTHLRDIGNTVIVVEHDEEAIRAADHIVDIGPGAGVHGGQVIAQGNLSDILASEASITGQYLSGKRQIAVPAQRQPADPDKQLRIFGARGNNLQKVNLSIPIGLMTCVTGVSGSGKSTLINGTLYPIAAKSLNGATNPQTAPFDSIEGIEHLDKVVDIDQSPIGRTPRSNPATYTNIFTPIRELFAATSEARSRGYKPGRFSFNVKGGRCEACQGDGLIKVE
;
A
#
# COMPACT_ATOMS: atom_id res chain seq x y z
N SER A 1 -12.46 20.72 29.57
CA SER A 1 -11.27 20.19 28.88
C SER A 1 -11.67 19.51 27.59
N PRO A 2 -10.90 19.61 26.50
CA PRO A 2 -11.16 18.83 25.29
C PRO A 2 -11.07 17.32 25.63
N ALA A 3 -11.96 16.55 25.02
CA ALA A 3 -12.01 15.09 25.17
C ALA A 3 -11.63 14.42 23.84
N ILE A 4 -10.76 13.42 23.90
CA ILE A 4 -10.31 12.65 22.73
C ILE A 4 -10.68 11.19 22.94
N SER A 5 -11.54 10.67 22.07
CA SER A 5 -11.91 9.24 22.04
C SER A 5 -10.99 8.44 21.11
N ILE A 6 -10.45 7.34 21.62
CA ILE A 6 -9.59 6.38 20.90
C ILE A 6 -10.32 5.03 20.84
N GLU A 7 -11.27 4.94 19.90
CA GLU A 7 -12.10 3.75 19.63
C GLU A 7 -11.40 2.76 18.68
N GLN A 8 -11.91 1.53 18.65
CA GLN A 8 -11.49 0.46 17.72
C GLN A 8 -12.04 0.59 16.29
N LYS A 9 -12.74 1.68 15.97
CA LYS A 9 -13.35 1.85 14.65
C LYS A 9 -12.28 1.76 13.55
N SER A 10 -12.60 0.98 12.52
CA SER A 10 -11.72 0.77 11.37
C SER A 10 -11.26 2.10 10.81
N THR A 11 -9.95 2.22 10.59
CA THR A 11 -9.36 3.33 9.84
C THR A 11 -10.08 3.48 8.51
N ASN A 12 -10.31 4.72 8.07
CA ASN A 12 -10.85 5.01 6.74
C ASN A 12 -10.10 4.19 5.69
N HIS A 13 -10.85 3.46 4.86
CA HIS A 13 -10.34 2.60 3.79
C HIS A 13 -9.75 3.42 2.63
N ASN A 14 -8.70 4.18 2.90
CA ASN A 14 -8.00 4.95 1.91
C ASN A 14 -6.73 4.20 1.53
N PRO A 15 -6.62 3.67 0.29
CA PRO A 15 -5.48 2.87 -0.14
C PRO A 15 -4.16 3.65 -0.14
N ARG A 16 -4.22 4.99 -0.11
CA ARG A 16 -3.05 5.87 -0.01
C ARG A 16 -2.54 6.02 1.42
N SER A 17 -3.33 5.68 2.44
CA SER A 17 -2.93 5.82 3.84
C SER A 17 -1.97 4.69 4.26
N THR A 18 -0.87 5.04 4.91
CA THR A 18 0.09 4.10 5.51
C THR A 18 0.30 4.42 6.99
N VAL A 19 0.97 3.50 7.70
CA VAL A 19 1.43 3.76 9.08
C VAL A 19 2.23 5.07 9.15
N GLY A 20 3.14 5.31 8.20
CA GLY A 20 3.95 6.52 8.15
C GLY A 20 3.14 7.80 7.96
N THR A 21 2.05 7.78 7.17
CA THR A 21 1.21 8.97 6.99
C THR A 21 0.28 9.22 8.19
N ILE A 22 -0.27 8.16 8.80
CA ILE A 22 -1.14 8.30 9.98
C ILE A 22 -0.36 8.85 11.18
N THR A 23 0.90 8.45 11.30
CA THR A 23 1.78 8.86 12.40
C THR A 23 2.51 10.18 12.15
N GLU A 24 2.32 10.79 10.97
CA GLU A 24 3.04 11.97 10.48
C GLU A 24 4.57 11.78 10.35
N ILE A 25 5.11 10.60 10.69
CA ILE A 25 6.54 10.29 10.56
C ILE A 25 6.98 10.47 9.11
N TYR A 26 6.13 10.09 8.16
CA TYR A 26 6.43 10.24 6.74
C TYR A 26 6.59 11.71 6.34
N ASP A 27 5.88 12.66 6.96
CA ASP A 27 6.02 14.08 6.67
C ASP A 27 7.37 14.63 7.17
N TYR A 28 7.81 14.21 8.36
CA TYR A 28 9.16 14.53 8.84
C TYR A 28 10.24 13.88 7.98
N LEU A 29 10.04 12.65 7.51
CA LEU A 29 10.96 11.99 6.58
C LEU A 29 11.07 12.75 5.26
N ARG A 30 9.95 13.21 4.69
CA ARG A 30 9.94 14.05 3.49
C ARG A 30 10.72 15.35 3.71
N LEU A 31 10.55 15.98 4.87
CA LEU A 31 11.29 17.18 5.22
C LEU A 31 12.79 16.89 5.37
N LEU A 32 13.15 15.79 6.03
CA LEU A 32 14.55 15.37 6.19
C LEU A 32 15.21 15.14 4.83
N PHE A 33 14.60 14.32 3.97
CA PHE A 33 15.14 14.01 2.64
C PHE A 33 15.23 15.24 1.73
N ALA A 34 14.30 16.19 1.86
CA ALA A 34 14.39 17.46 1.14
C ALA A 34 15.56 18.34 1.60
N ARG A 35 15.91 18.31 2.89
CA ARG A 35 16.93 19.20 3.47
C ARG A 35 18.34 18.64 3.42
N VAL A 36 18.51 17.33 3.61
CA VAL A 36 19.84 16.70 3.71
C VAL A 36 20.06 15.55 2.74
N GLY A 37 19.05 15.20 1.94
CA GLY A 37 19.16 14.13 0.95
C GLY A 37 20.13 14.48 -0.18
N GLU A 38 20.86 13.47 -0.63
CA GLU A 38 21.77 13.56 -1.76
C GLU A 38 21.08 12.95 -2.99
N PRO A 39 20.80 13.75 -4.03
CA PRO A 39 20.16 13.25 -5.23
C PRO A 39 21.15 12.50 -6.11
N HIS A 40 20.71 11.41 -6.73
CA HIS A 40 21.49 10.63 -7.68
C HIS A 40 20.75 10.49 -9.00
N CYS A 41 21.47 10.30 -10.09
CA CYS A 41 20.88 9.95 -11.37
C CYS A 41 20.23 8.56 -11.28
N PRO A 42 18.93 8.39 -11.58
CA PRO A 42 18.28 7.08 -11.51
C PRO A 42 18.85 6.04 -12.48
N GLN A 43 19.52 6.47 -13.55
CA GLN A 43 20.11 5.60 -14.57
C GLN A 43 21.57 5.25 -14.27
N HIS A 44 22.36 6.22 -13.81
CA HIS A 44 23.82 6.08 -13.67
C HIS A 44 24.29 5.96 -12.21
N GLY A 45 23.42 6.22 -11.23
CA GLY A 45 23.75 6.19 -9.80
C GLY A 45 24.74 7.29 -9.35
N ARG A 46 25.17 8.17 -10.25
CA ARG A 46 26.06 9.29 -9.93
C ARG A 46 25.33 10.37 -9.14
N ARG A 47 25.99 10.92 -8.13
CA ARG A 47 25.49 12.06 -7.35
C ARG A 47 25.27 13.27 -8.26
N LEU A 48 24.11 13.90 -8.12
CA LEU A 48 23.75 15.14 -8.77
C LEU A 48 24.14 16.27 -7.83
N GLU A 49 24.95 17.21 -8.29
CA GLU A 49 25.32 18.39 -7.53
C GLU A 49 24.95 19.63 -8.33
N ALA A 50 24.21 20.54 -7.70
CA ALA A 50 24.03 21.88 -8.19
C ALA A 50 25.11 22.77 -7.58
N GLN A 51 25.88 23.44 -8.42
CA GLN A 51 26.91 24.39 -8.00
C GLN A 51 26.50 25.80 -8.45
N THR A 52 26.76 26.79 -7.60
CA THR A 52 26.65 28.20 -7.99
C THR A 52 27.79 28.57 -8.93
N ILE A 53 27.60 29.59 -9.78
CA ILE A 53 28.66 30.07 -10.67
C ILE A 53 29.94 30.40 -9.88
N SER A 54 29.83 31.02 -8.71
CA SER A 54 30.97 31.30 -7.84
C SER A 54 31.73 30.02 -7.43
N GLN A 55 31.02 28.95 -7.05
CA GLN A 55 31.66 27.67 -6.71
C GLN A 55 32.33 27.02 -7.93
N MET A 56 31.73 27.12 -9.12
CA MET A 56 32.34 26.62 -10.36
C MET A 56 33.66 27.36 -10.64
N VAL A 57 33.65 28.69 -10.48
CA VAL A 57 34.84 29.54 -10.63
C VAL A 57 35.90 29.16 -9.60
N ASP A 58 35.55 29.09 -8.32
CA ASP A 58 36.47 28.72 -7.23
C ASP A 58 37.14 27.36 -7.49
N GLN A 59 36.37 26.38 -7.99
CA GLN A 59 36.89 25.06 -8.33
C GLN A 59 37.89 25.13 -9.50
N VAL A 60 37.62 25.91 -10.54
CA VAL A 60 38.58 26.11 -11.64
C VAL A 60 39.83 26.86 -11.17
N MET A 61 39.69 27.82 -10.27
CA MET A 61 40.81 28.57 -9.69
C MET A 61 41.71 27.72 -8.79
N SER A 62 41.25 26.54 -8.35
CA SER A 62 42.07 25.57 -7.60
C SER A 62 43.05 24.76 -8.47
N ILE A 63 42.91 24.82 -9.80
CA ILE A 63 43.79 24.16 -10.77
C ILE A 63 45.14 24.91 -10.82
N PRO A 64 46.29 24.24 -11.05
CA PRO A 64 47.59 24.89 -11.09
C PRO A 64 47.67 26.09 -12.05
N GLU A 65 48.37 27.12 -11.61
CA GLU A 65 48.57 28.34 -12.40
C GLU A 65 49.27 28.04 -13.73
N GLY A 66 48.80 28.66 -14.82
CA GLY A 66 49.33 28.48 -16.16
C GLY A 66 48.74 27.32 -16.96
N THR A 67 47.92 26.44 -16.37
CA THR A 67 47.21 25.36 -17.09
C THR A 67 46.24 25.95 -18.11
N GLY A 68 46.31 25.48 -19.36
CA GLY A 68 45.42 25.88 -20.44
C GLY A 68 44.10 25.10 -20.43
N LEU A 69 42.97 25.81 -20.45
CA LEU A 69 41.63 25.24 -20.36
C LEU A 69 40.68 25.82 -21.44
N LEU A 70 39.66 25.04 -21.77
CA LEU A 70 38.51 25.42 -22.59
C LEU A 70 37.24 25.33 -21.75
N LEU A 71 36.47 26.41 -21.70
CA LEU A 71 35.11 26.38 -21.17
C LEU A 71 34.14 26.05 -22.31
N LEU A 72 33.37 24.99 -22.09
CA LEU A 72 32.48 24.38 -23.05
C LEU A 72 31.04 24.44 -22.54
N ALA A 73 30.11 24.73 -23.44
CA ALA A 73 28.67 24.64 -23.20
C ALA A 73 28.10 23.44 -23.98
N PRO A 74 27.76 22.32 -23.30
CA PRO A 74 27.27 21.12 -23.96
C PRO A 74 25.82 21.28 -24.41
N VAL A 75 25.61 21.70 -25.66
CA VAL A 75 24.28 21.98 -26.23
C VAL A 75 23.57 20.74 -26.78
N ILE A 76 24.32 19.74 -27.26
CA ILE A 76 23.78 18.45 -27.71
C ILE A 76 24.65 17.33 -27.14
N LYS A 77 24.02 16.30 -26.58
CA LYS A 77 24.70 15.09 -26.09
C LYS A 77 24.12 13.83 -26.72
N ALA A 78 24.96 13.06 -27.41
CA ALA A 78 24.63 11.76 -28.02
C ALA A 78 23.29 11.71 -28.79
N ARG A 79 22.96 12.75 -29.55
CA ARG A 79 21.67 12.89 -30.25
C ARG A 79 21.84 12.74 -31.75
N LYS A 80 20.97 11.95 -32.39
CA LYS A 80 21.00 11.76 -33.86
C LYS A 80 20.52 13.00 -34.59
N GLY A 81 21.16 13.33 -35.70
CA GLY A 81 20.76 14.43 -36.58
C GLY A 81 21.93 15.26 -37.10
N GLU A 82 21.67 16.06 -38.13
CA GLU A 82 22.68 16.92 -38.78
C GLU A 82 22.86 18.27 -38.04
N HIS A 83 21.90 18.64 -37.18
CA HIS A 83 21.92 19.82 -36.31
C HIS A 83 22.22 21.17 -37.01
N LEU A 84 21.97 21.30 -38.32
CA LEU A 84 22.26 22.51 -39.12
C LEU A 84 21.63 23.80 -38.56
N HIS A 85 20.40 23.71 -38.04
CA HIS A 85 19.71 24.85 -37.43
C HIS A 85 20.39 25.33 -36.13
N LEU A 86 20.99 24.41 -35.37
CA LEU A 86 21.73 24.77 -34.17
C LEU A 86 23.00 25.55 -34.55
N PHE A 87 23.74 25.09 -35.55
CA PHE A 87 24.96 25.77 -36.00
C PHE A 87 24.68 27.17 -36.55
N SER A 88 23.57 27.37 -37.27
CA SER A 88 23.19 28.71 -37.75
C SER A 88 22.80 29.65 -36.60
N GLN A 89 22.11 29.16 -35.58
CA GLN A 89 21.81 29.92 -34.37
C GLN A 89 23.08 30.31 -33.60
N LEU A 90 24.01 29.39 -33.41
CA LEU A 90 25.26 29.64 -32.71
C LEU A 90 26.13 30.69 -33.43
N ARG A 91 26.20 30.63 -34.77
CA ARG A 91 26.86 31.67 -35.57
C ARG A 91 26.19 33.02 -35.45
N ALA A 92 24.86 33.07 -35.47
CA ALA A 92 24.11 34.32 -35.29
C ALA A 92 24.33 34.94 -33.90
N GLN A 93 24.63 34.12 -32.89
CA GLN A 93 24.98 34.57 -31.54
C GLN A 93 26.47 34.94 -31.38
N GLY A 94 27.28 34.79 -32.43
CA GLY A 94 28.68 35.22 -32.45
C GLY A 94 29.70 34.18 -31.96
N PHE A 95 29.30 32.93 -31.75
CA PHE A 95 30.25 31.86 -31.44
C PHE A 95 31.06 31.48 -32.68
N VAL A 96 32.36 31.18 -32.48
CA VAL A 96 33.30 30.86 -33.57
C VAL A 96 33.71 29.39 -33.58
N ARG A 97 33.73 28.71 -32.43
CA ARG A 97 34.22 27.33 -32.31
C ARG A 97 33.28 26.43 -31.54
N ALA A 98 33.24 25.16 -31.93
CA ALA A 98 32.56 24.10 -31.19
C ALA A 98 33.41 22.83 -31.20
N ARG A 99 33.36 22.06 -30.11
CA ARG A 99 33.87 20.69 -30.05
C ARG A 99 32.75 19.75 -30.47
N ILE A 100 32.97 19.03 -31.57
CA ILE A 100 32.02 18.08 -32.15
C ILE A 100 32.67 16.70 -32.14
N ASP A 101 32.04 15.76 -31.45
CA ASP A 101 32.53 14.38 -31.28
C ASP A 101 34.01 14.33 -30.82
N GLY A 102 34.38 15.26 -29.94
CA GLY A 102 35.74 15.39 -29.37
C GLY A 102 36.70 16.26 -30.18
N ILE A 103 36.35 16.68 -31.39
CA ILE A 103 37.22 17.50 -32.26
C ILE A 103 36.77 18.96 -32.22
N VAL A 104 37.68 19.88 -31.87
CA VAL A 104 37.41 21.32 -31.93
C VAL A 104 37.50 21.79 -33.37
N ALA A 105 36.38 22.29 -33.90
CA ALA A 105 36.25 22.81 -35.26
C ALA A 105 35.76 24.27 -35.26
N ASP A 106 36.06 24.97 -36.36
CA ASP A 106 35.52 26.29 -36.62
C ASP A 106 34.07 26.18 -37.14
N LEU A 107 33.17 27.00 -36.63
CA LEU A 107 31.76 26.95 -37.00
C LEU A 107 31.51 27.38 -38.45
N ASP A 108 32.46 28.11 -39.05
CA ASP A 108 32.42 28.49 -40.48
C ASP A 108 32.92 27.38 -41.42
N ASP A 109 33.66 26.39 -40.90
CA ASP A 109 34.25 25.28 -41.66
C ASP A 109 33.97 23.94 -40.95
N LEU A 110 32.69 23.57 -40.88
CA LEU A 110 32.22 22.34 -40.24
C LEU A 110 32.12 21.18 -41.25
N PRO A 111 32.56 19.97 -40.88
CA PRO A 111 32.28 18.77 -41.67
C PRO A 111 30.78 18.41 -41.61
N ASP A 112 30.26 17.82 -42.69
CA ASP A 112 28.86 17.33 -42.73
C ASP A 112 28.64 16.22 -41.70
N LEU A 113 27.65 16.39 -40.82
CA LEU A 113 27.25 15.40 -39.82
C LEU A 113 26.26 14.40 -40.41
N ASP A 114 26.37 13.13 -40.03
CA ASP A 114 25.49 12.05 -40.51
C ASP A 114 24.20 11.99 -39.70
N LYS A 115 23.06 12.23 -40.34
CA LYS A 115 21.73 12.20 -39.71
C LYS A 115 21.41 10.92 -38.93
N ASN A 116 22.03 9.78 -39.27
CA ASN A 116 21.74 8.49 -38.64
C ASN A 116 22.66 8.19 -37.44
N LYS A 117 23.75 8.95 -37.26
CA LYS A 117 24.71 8.79 -36.17
C LYS A 117 24.41 9.76 -35.04
N GLN A 118 24.77 9.36 -33.83
CA GLN A 118 24.67 10.20 -32.65
C GLN A 118 25.87 11.14 -32.62
N HIS A 119 25.60 12.42 -32.38
CA HIS A 119 26.62 13.46 -32.28
C HIS A 119 26.57 14.13 -30.90
N THR A 120 27.72 14.58 -30.43
CA THR A 120 27.87 15.44 -29.23
C THR A 120 28.47 16.77 -29.66
N ILE A 121 27.80 17.87 -29.34
CA ILE A 121 28.17 19.22 -29.76
C ILE A 121 28.28 20.10 -28.52
N GLU A 122 29.45 20.69 -28.33
CA GLU A 122 29.79 21.50 -27.17
C GLU A 122 30.42 22.81 -27.66
N VAL A 123 29.77 23.94 -27.37
CA VAL A 123 30.22 25.25 -27.86
C VAL A 123 31.40 25.72 -27.03
N VAL A 124 32.46 26.21 -27.67
CA VAL A 124 33.59 26.81 -26.96
C VAL A 124 33.21 28.23 -26.57
N VAL A 125 32.96 28.45 -25.28
CA VAL A 125 32.55 29.74 -24.73
C VAL A 125 33.74 30.60 -24.37
N ASP A 126 34.78 30.01 -23.76
CA ASP A 126 36.03 30.72 -23.47
C ASP A 126 37.25 29.80 -23.58
N ARG A 127 38.41 30.39 -23.85
CA ARG A 127 39.72 29.74 -23.86
C ARG A 127 40.69 30.58 -23.04
N PHE A 128 41.24 30.01 -21.98
CA PHE A 128 42.06 30.75 -21.02
C PHE A 128 43.18 29.88 -20.43
N ARG A 129 44.09 30.54 -19.70
CA ARG A 129 45.08 29.89 -18.82
C ARG A 129 44.84 30.36 -17.40
N VAL A 130 44.87 29.47 -16.42
CA VAL A 130 44.56 29.81 -15.01
C VAL A 130 45.53 30.88 -14.50
N ARG A 131 45.00 32.01 -13.99
CA ARG A 131 45.71 33.15 -13.37
C ARG A 131 44.79 33.80 -12.33
N GLU A 132 45.35 34.46 -11.31
CA GLU A 132 44.56 35.06 -10.21
C GLU A 132 43.56 36.15 -10.65
N ASP A 133 43.84 36.87 -11.75
CA ASP A 133 43.04 38.00 -12.23
C ASP A 133 41.81 37.60 -13.08
N LEU A 134 41.60 36.31 -13.33
CA LEU A 134 40.58 35.82 -14.25
C LEU A 134 39.18 35.66 -13.66
N MET A 135 39.00 35.74 -12.34
CA MET A 135 37.75 35.37 -11.66
C MET A 135 36.50 36.03 -12.24
N THR A 136 36.51 37.35 -12.47
CA THR A 136 35.34 38.09 -12.96
C THR A 136 34.97 37.67 -14.39
N ARG A 137 35.96 37.56 -15.28
CA ARG A 137 35.73 37.09 -16.66
C ARG A 137 35.24 35.65 -16.68
N LEU A 138 35.78 34.81 -15.80
CA LEU A 138 35.39 33.41 -15.70
C LEU A 138 33.93 33.28 -15.28
N ALA A 139 33.46 34.10 -14.33
CA ALA A 139 32.07 34.14 -13.90
C ALA A 139 31.12 34.46 -15.06
N ASP A 140 31.40 35.51 -15.84
CA ASP A 140 30.59 35.89 -17.01
C ASP A 140 30.57 34.76 -18.08
N SER A 141 31.71 34.09 -18.26
CA SER A 141 31.85 32.98 -19.20
C SER A 141 31.04 31.76 -18.74
N PHE A 142 31.10 31.43 -17.45
CA PHE A 142 30.27 30.37 -16.87
C PHE A 142 28.78 30.70 -16.96
N GLU A 143 28.38 31.95 -16.70
CA GLU A 143 27.00 32.39 -16.86
C GLU A 143 26.51 32.19 -18.31
N THR A 144 27.34 32.56 -19.28
CA THR A 144 27.07 32.34 -20.70
C THR A 144 26.95 30.86 -21.04
N ALA A 145 27.88 30.02 -20.56
CA ALA A 145 27.89 28.58 -20.85
C ALA A 145 26.68 27.86 -20.26
N VAL A 146 26.35 28.20 -19.02
CA VAL A 146 25.20 27.66 -18.28
C VAL A 146 23.89 28.05 -18.94
N ASN A 147 23.73 29.32 -19.34
CA ASN A 147 22.53 29.79 -20.03
C ASN A 147 22.36 29.15 -21.41
N LEU A 148 23.47 28.93 -22.14
CA LEU A 148 23.44 28.34 -23.48
C LEU A 148 23.08 26.84 -23.48
N SER A 149 23.44 26.12 -22.42
CA SER A 149 23.25 24.66 -22.31
C SER A 149 22.24 24.23 -21.24
N GLU A 150 21.29 25.12 -20.92
CA GLU A 150 20.18 24.90 -19.98
C GLU A 150 20.60 24.40 -18.58
N GLY A 151 21.79 24.78 -18.12
CA GLY A 151 22.25 24.47 -16.77
C GLY A 151 23.59 23.75 -16.66
N LEU A 152 24.29 23.49 -17.77
CA LEU A 152 25.55 22.72 -17.79
C LEU A 152 26.75 23.61 -18.18
N ALA A 153 27.94 23.17 -17.81
CA ALA A 153 29.19 23.68 -18.37
C ALA A 153 30.23 22.57 -18.25
N ALA A 154 31.25 22.58 -19.09
CA ALA A 154 32.36 21.64 -18.99
C ALA A 154 33.69 22.37 -19.17
N ILE A 155 34.71 21.93 -18.45
CA ILE A 155 36.09 22.38 -18.59
C ILE A 155 36.90 21.25 -19.19
N ALA A 156 37.50 21.51 -20.35
CA ALA A 156 38.41 20.60 -21.03
C ALA A 156 39.85 21.13 -20.95
N TYR A 157 40.82 20.23 -20.77
CA TYR A 157 42.23 20.59 -20.74
C TYR A 157 42.77 20.76 -22.17
N LEU A 158 43.52 21.84 -22.41
CA LEU A 158 44.20 22.05 -23.70
C LEU A 158 45.42 21.14 -23.86
N ASP A 159 46.09 20.84 -22.74
CA ASP A 159 47.34 20.10 -22.67
C ASP A 159 47.13 18.87 -21.75
N GLY A 160 46.93 17.68 -22.32
CA GLY A 160 46.78 16.41 -21.59
C GLY A 160 45.52 15.60 -21.95
N ASP A 161 45.51 14.32 -21.56
CA ASP A 161 44.41 13.36 -21.82
C ASP A 161 43.52 13.17 -20.58
N GLN A 162 43.33 14.25 -19.82
CA GLN A 162 42.56 14.25 -18.58
C GLN A 162 41.06 14.35 -18.90
N PRO A 163 40.19 13.68 -18.13
CA PRO A 163 38.75 13.76 -18.35
C PRO A 163 38.23 15.18 -18.05
N ASP A 164 37.23 15.60 -18.83
CA ASP A 164 36.60 16.91 -18.64
C ASP A 164 35.95 17.03 -17.26
N ILE A 165 36.03 18.22 -16.68
CA ILE A 165 35.30 18.55 -15.45
C ILE A 165 33.94 19.12 -15.85
N VAL A 166 32.87 18.42 -15.50
CA VAL A 166 31.50 18.88 -15.81
C VAL A 166 30.90 19.57 -14.59
N PHE A 167 30.35 20.76 -14.84
CA PHE A 167 29.65 21.60 -13.89
C PHE A 167 28.15 21.61 -14.21
N SER A 168 27.33 21.74 -13.18
CA SER A 168 25.90 22.01 -13.37
C SER A 168 25.39 23.04 -12.37
N SER A 169 24.63 24.01 -12.87
CA SER A 169 23.90 24.98 -12.05
C SER A 169 22.54 24.44 -11.57
N ARG A 170 22.16 23.26 -12.05
CA ARG A 170 20.98 22.49 -11.65
C ARG A 170 21.44 21.12 -11.14
N PHE A 171 20.57 20.34 -10.51
CA PHE A 171 20.90 18.95 -10.20
C PHE A 171 20.79 18.11 -11.49
N ALA A 172 21.80 18.18 -12.36
CA ALA A 172 21.80 17.50 -13.65
C ALA A 172 22.90 16.43 -13.77
N CYS A 173 22.56 15.33 -14.43
CA CYS A 173 23.48 14.24 -14.69
C CYS A 173 24.40 14.59 -15.85
N PRO A 174 25.73 14.53 -15.67
CA PRO A 174 26.66 14.84 -16.74
C PRO A 174 26.64 13.79 -17.87
N GLU A 175 26.10 12.58 -17.69
CA GLU A 175 26.10 11.55 -18.73
C GLU A 175 24.86 11.59 -19.61
N CYS A 176 23.66 11.56 -19.03
CA CYS A 176 22.40 11.54 -19.80
C CYS A 176 21.63 12.86 -19.84
N GLY A 177 22.11 13.90 -19.17
CA GLY A 177 21.41 15.19 -19.10
C GLY A 177 20.14 15.18 -18.26
N HIS A 178 19.82 14.06 -17.58
CA HIS A 178 18.70 14.00 -16.66
C HIS A 178 18.88 15.04 -15.55
N SER A 179 17.92 15.94 -15.39
CA SER A 179 17.94 16.96 -14.35
C SER A 179 16.72 16.85 -13.45
N ILE A 180 16.93 17.14 -12.17
CA ILE A 180 15.86 17.28 -11.19
C ILE A 180 15.75 18.73 -10.76
N THR A 181 14.54 19.13 -10.38
CA THR A 181 14.28 20.42 -9.74
C THR A 181 14.76 20.40 -8.29
N GLU A 182 14.73 21.55 -7.61
CA GLU A 182 15.14 21.66 -6.21
C GLU A 182 14.44 20.61 -5.33
N LEU A 183 15.18 20.04 -4.37
CA LEU A 183 14.67 19.02 -3.46
C LEU A 183 13.66 19.62 -2.48
N GLU A 184 12.39 19.59 -2.86
CA GLU A 184 11.29 20.01 -2.02
C GLU A 184 10.57 18.83 -1.35
N PRO A 185 9.97 19.00 -0.15
CA PRO A 185 9.24 17.93 0.53
C PRO A 185 8.09 17.30 -0.28
N ARG A 186 7.56 18.01 -1.29
CA ARG A 186 6.51 17.49 -2.19
C ARG A 186 7.01 16.42 -3.16
N LEU A 187 8.30 16.43 -3.52
CA LEU A 187 8.93 15.40 -4.36
C LEU A 187 8.90 14.03 -3.68
N PHE A 188 8.93 14.02 -2.35
CA PHE A 188 8.90 12.79 -1.54
C PHE A 188 7.48 12.39 -1.13
N SER A 189 6.44 13.03 -1.67
CA SER A 189 5.05 12.70 -1.37
C SER A 189 4.43 11.89 -2.50
N PHE A 190 4.07 10.63 -2.23
CA PHE A 190 3.28 9.84 -3.18
C PHE A 190 1.82 10.30 -3.32
N ASN A 191 1.37 11.24 -2.48
CA ASN A 191 0.07 11.89 -2.63
C ASN A 191 0.12 13.11 -3.56
N ASN A 192 1.31 13.55 -3.96
CA ASN A 192 1.52 14.69 -4.84
C ASN A 192 2.02 14.21 -6.22
N PRO A 193 1.44 14.67 -7.35
CA PRO A 193 1.90 14.30 -8.69
C PRO A 193 3.39 14.53 -8.93
N ALA A 194 4.02 15.50 -8.25
CA ALA A 194 5.45 15.77 -8.36
C ALA A 194 6.33 14.61 -7.85
N GLY A 195 5.84 13.82 -6.89
CA GLY A 195 6.57 12.70 -6.28
C GLY A 195 5.97 11.32 -6.57
N ALA A 196 4.70 11.26 -6.95
CA ALA A 196 3.97 10.02 -7.19
C ALA A 196 4.51 9.25 -8.39
N CYS A 197 4.52 7.92 -8.28
CA CYS A 197 4.81 7.07 -9.43
C CYS A 197 3.72 7.27 -10.51
N PRO A 198 4.10 7.65 -11.75
CA PRO A 198 3.12 7.94 -12.81
C PRO A 198 2.35 6.70 -13.26
N SER A 199 2.89 5.50 -13.05
CA SER A 199 2.27 4.24 -13.50
C SER A 199 1.10 3.80 -12.60
N CYS A 200 1.14 4.14 -11.31
CA CYS A 200 0.11 3.75 -10.33
C CYS A 200 -0.47 4.93 -9.56
N ASP A 201 -0.18 6.16 -9.98
CA ASP A 201 -0.61 7.42 -9.35
C ASP A 201 -0.39 7.42 -7.82
N GLY A 202 0.79 6.96 -7.40
CA GLY A 202 1.16 6.93 -5.98
C GLY A 202 0.46 5.87 -5.11
N ILE A 203 -0.34 4.97 -5.69
CA ILE A 203 -1.01 3.90 -4.96
C ILE A 203 -0.03 2.77 -4.59
N GLY A 204 0.96 2.51 -5.46
CA GLY A 204 1.99 1.47 -5.26
C GLY A 204 1.55 0.07 -5.67
N ILE A 205 0.26 -0.18 -5.82
CA ILE A 205 -0.27 -1.44 -6.35
C ILE A 205 -0.95 -1.19 -7.70
N LYS A 206 -0.98 -2.22 -8.54
CA LYS A 206 -1.85 -2.30 -9.71
C LYS A 206 -2.80 -3.46 -9.53
N GLN A 207 -4.06 -3.20 -9.86
CA GLN A 207 -5.02 -4.27 -10.03
C GLN A 207 -4.87 -4.85 -11.44
N PHE A 208 -4.95 -6.16 -11.55
CA PHE A 208 -4.92 -6.89 -12.81
C PHE A 208 -5.86 -8.09 -12.71
N PHE A 209 -6.33 -8.60 -13.84
CA PHE A 209 -7.11 -9.82 -13.86
C PHE A 209 -6.18 -11.02 -13.70
N ASP A 210 -6.42 -11.78 -12.64
CA ASP A 210 -5.57 -12.90 -12.27
C ASP A 210 -6.11 -14.17 -12.94
N VAL A 211 -5.30 -14.77 -13.81
CA VAL A 211 -5.66 -15.98 -14.54
C VAL A 211 -6.06 -17.11 -13.57
N GLN A 212 -5.41 -17.21 -12.41
CA GLN A 212 -5.73 -18.23 -11.41
C GLN A 212 -7.09 -18.00 -10.74
N GLN A 213 -7.61 -16.77 -10.76
CA GLN A 213 -8.96 -16.45 -10.28
C GLN A 213 -10.01 -16.59 -11.39
N ILE A 214 -9.61 -16.40 -12.65
CA ILE A 214 -10.49 -16.53 -13.83
C ILE A 214 -10.79 -18.00 -14.11
N ILE A 215 -9.78 -18.87 -13.97
CA ILE A 215 -9.93 -20.31 -14.11
C ILE A 215 -10.52 -20.86 -12.81
N PHE A 216 -11.73 -21.41 -12.90
CA PHE A 216 -12.43 -22.01 -11.78
C PHE A 216 -11.81 -23.36 -11.40
N ASP A 217 -11.59 -24.21 -12.40
CA ASP A 217 -11.04 -25.55 -12.25
C ASP A 217 -10.35 -25.98 -13.54
N GLU A 218 -9.09 -26.42 -13.44
CA GLU A 218 -8.29 -26.89 -14.58
C GLU A 218 -8.67 -28.31 -15.02
N GLU A 219 -9.32 -29.09 -14.16
CA GLU A 219 -9.79 -30.44 -14.47
C GLU A 219 -11.09 -30.43 -15.28
N LEU A 220 -11.81 -29.30 -15.29
CA LEU A 220 -12.99 -29.12 -16.13
C LEU A 220 -12.60 -28.71 -17.55
N SER A 221 -13.44 -29.07 -18.52
CA SER A 221 -13.33 -28.56 -19.87
C SER A 221 -13.94 -27.16 -20.03
N LEU A 222 -13.62 -26.46 -21.12
CA LEU A 222 -14.23 -25.16 -21.45
C LEU A 222 -15.77 -25.25 -21.54
N ALA A 223 -16.29 -26.38 -22.04
CA ALA A 223 -17.73 -26.60 -22.12
C ALA A 223 -18.41 -26.82 -20.76
N GLU A 224 -17.68 -27.34 -19.77
CA GLU A 224 -18.17 -27.64 -18.42
C GLU A 224 -18.01 -26.46 -17.45
N GLY A 225 -17.25 -25.43 -17.84
CA GLY A 225 -17.09 -24.21 -17.08
C GLY A 225 -15.75 -24.06 -16.39
N ALA A 226 -14.67 -24.55 -17.02
CA ALA A 226 -13.30 -24.26 -16.58
C ALA A 226 -13.05 -22.75 -16.39
N ILE A 227 -13.68 -21.90 -17.21
CA ILE A 227 -13.62 -20.45 -17.09
C ILE A 227 -15.03 -19.90 -16.82
N GLN A 228 -15.19 -19.22 -15.69
CA GLN A 228 -16.50 -18.80 -15.21
C GLN A 228 -17.17 -17.79 -16.16
N GLY A 229 -18.39 -18.11 -16.62
CA GLY A 229 -19.16 -17.26 -17.52
C GLY A 229 -18.78 -17.37 -19.00
N TRP A 230 -17.80 -18.20 -19.31
CA TRP A 230 -17.35 -18.57 -20.66
C TRP A 230 -17.66 -20.03 -20.96
N ASP A 231 -18.88 -20.44 -20.61
CA ASP A 231 -19.37 -21.82 -20.66
C ASP A 231 -20.71 -21.90 -21.42
N ARG A 232 -21.30 -23.10 -21.50
CA ARG A 232 -22.59 -23.33 -22.19
C ARG A 232 -23.76 -22.48 -21.67
N ARG A 233 -23.69 -21.94 -20.46
CA ARG A 233 -24.73 -21.07 -19.88
C ARG A 233 -24.69 -19.68 -20.52
N ASN A 234 -23.55 -19.28 -21.10
CA ASN A 234 -23.41 -18.04 -21.86
C ASN A 234 -23.18 -18.34 -23.35
N ILE A 235 -24.28 -18.44 -24.09
CA ILE A 235 -24.29 -18.84 -25.51
C ILE A 235 -23.34 -17.98 -26.36
N TYR A 236 -23.28 -16.67 -26.11
CA TYR A 236 -22.44 -15.75 -26.88
C TYR A 236 -20.95 -16.10 -26.74
N TYR A 237 -20.44 -16.19 -25.51
CA TYR A 237 -19.02 -16.51 -25.28
C TYR A 237 -18.69 -17.96 -25.62
N TYR A 238 -19.62 -18.90 -25.39
CA TYR A 238 -19.45 -20.30 -25.77
C TYR A 238 -19.26 -20.48 -27.28
N GLN A 239 -20.06 -19.80 -28.10
CA GLN A 239 -19.91 -19.86 -29.56
C GLN A 239 -18.62 -19.21 -30.05
N MET A 240 -18.18 -18.16 -29.36
CA MET A 240 -16.90 -17.53 -29.64
C MET A 240 -15.75 -18.51 -29.39
N LEU A 241 -15.73 -19.18 -28.23
CA LEU A 241 -14.75 -20.22 -27.91
C LEU A 241 -14.83 -21.42 -28.87
N ALA A 242 -16.03 -21.86 -29.26
CA ALA A 242 -16.20 -22.92 -30.24
C ALA A 242 -15.59 -22.55 -31.60
N SER A 243 -15.72 -21.28 -32.03
CA SER A 243 -15.11 -20.79 -33.27
C SER A 243 -13.57 -20.77 -33.18
N ILE A 244 -13.03 -20.43 -32.01
CA ILE A 244 -11.58 -20.44 -31.72
C ILE A 244 -11.06 -21.88 -31.71
N ALA A 245 -11.79 -22.80 -31.09
CA ALA A 245 -11.48 -24.22 -31.03
C ALA A 245 -11.43 -24.85 -32.43
N GLU A 246 -12.36 -24.49 -33.33
CA GLU A 246 -12.36 -24.93 -34.73
C GLU A 246 -11.14 -24.39 -35.49
N HIS A 247 -10.78 -23.11 -35.28
CA HIS A 247 -9.65 -22.46 -35.96
C HIS A 247 -8.29 -22.99 -35.51
N PHE A 248 -8.04 -23.07 -34.20
CA PHE A 248 -6.78 -23.53 -33.62
C PHE A 248 -6.73 -25.05 -33.36
N LYS A 249 -7.80 -25.76 -33.74
CA LYS A 249 -7.91 -27.24 -33.71
C LYS A 249 -7.70 -27.87 -32.34
N PHE A 250 -8.28 -27.28 -31.29
CA PHE A 250 -8.36 -27.89 -29.97
C PHE A 250 -9.80 -28.29 -29.62
N SER A 251 -9.94 -29.17 -28.63
CA SER A 251 -11.25 -29.68 -28.21
C SER A 251 -11.83 -28.84 -27.07
N MET A 252 -13.12 -28.52 -27.17
CA MET A 252 -13.88 -27.84 -26.11
C MET A 252 -14.23 -28.75 -24.91
N THR A 253 -14.01 -30.06 -25.04
CA THR A 253 -14.33 -31.07 -24.01
C THR A 253 -13.08 -31.65 -23.34
N THR A 254 -11.89 -31.24 -23.75
CA THR A 254 -10.65 -31.60 -23.05
C THR A 254 -10.52 -30.74 -21.80
N PRO A 255 -10.09 -31.30 -20.65
CA PRO A 255 -9.75 -30.51 -19.46
C PRO A 255 -8.81 -29.36 -19.79
N PHE A 256 -9.05 -28.18 -19.23
CA PHE A 256 -8.29 -26.97 -19.57
C PHE A 256 -6.78 -27.11 -19.25
N GLY A 257 -6.44 -27.81 -18.17
CA GLY A 257 -5.04 -28.10 -17.79
C GLY A 257 -4.30 -29.03 -18.76
N GLU A 258 -5.02 -29.82 -19.57
CA GLU A 258 -4.44 -30.73 -20.56
C GLU A 258 -4.23 -30.09 -21.95
N LEU A 259 -4.76 -28.87 -22.17
CA LEU A 259 -4.53 -28.13 -23.41
C LEU A 259 -3.05 -27.73 -23.55
N GLU A 260 -2.58 -27.53 -24.79
CA GLU A 260 -1.22 -27.03 -25.02
C GLU A 260 -1.08 -25.58 -24.52
N GLU A 261 0.13 -25.18 -24.08
CA GLU A 261 0.36 -23.85 -23.50
C GLU A 261 0.01 -22.73 -24.49
N ASP A 262 0.38 -22.87 -25.77
CA ASP A 262 0.04 -21.89 -26.81
C ASP A 262 -1.47 -21.73 -27.01
N GLN A 263 -2.23 -22.82 -26.86
CA GLN A 263 -3.70 -22.79 -26.93
C GLN A 263 -4.28 -22.05 -25.73
N ARG A 264 -3.78 -22.33 -24.51
CA ARG A 264 -4.20 -21.61 -23.29
C ARG A 264 -3.89 -20.12 -23.38
N GLN A 265 -2.70 -19.75 -23.83
CA GLN A 265 -2.29 -18.35 -24.00
C GLN A 265 -3.19 -17.64 -25.03
N THR A 266 -3.49 -18.30 -26.15
CA THR A 266 -4.40 -17.75 -27.17
C THR A 266 -5.82 -17.55 -26.62
N ILE A 267 -6.33 -18.46 -25.81
CA ILE A 267 -7.65 -18.32 -25.17
C ILE A 267 -7.66 -17.13 -24.18
N LEU A 268 -6.61 -17.01 -23.36
CA LEU A 268 -6.56 -16.02 -22.29
C LEU A 268 -6.23 -14.62 -22.78
N TYR A 269 -5.24 -14.47 -23.65
CA TYR A 269 -4.69 -13.17 -24.08
C TYR A 269 -4.94 -12.84 -25.55
N GLY A 270 -5.50 -13.79 -26.31
CA GLY A 270 -5.86 -13.55 -27.70
C GLY A 270 -4.67 -13.55 -28.65
N ASN A 271 -4.97 -13.18 -29.90
CA ASN A 271 -3.99 -12.93 -30.94
C ASN A 271 -4.51 -11.80 -31.82
N ASP A 272 -4.05 -10.58 -31.55
CA ASP A 272 -4.54 -9.35 -32.20
C ASP A 272 -4.21 -9.24 -33.71
N ALA A 273 -3.36 -10.13 -34.23
CA ALA A 273 -2.91 -10.09 -35.62
C ALA A 273 -3.72 -10.99 -36.57
N GLU A 274 -4.42 -12.01 -36.06
CA GLU A 274 -5.03 -13.05 -36.89
C GLU A 274 -6.56 -12.90 -36.97
N MET A 275 -7.11 -12.88 -38.19
CA MET A 275 -8.55 -12.73 -38.42
C MET A 275 -9.25 -14.09 -38.32
N ILE A 276 -10.13 -14.24 -37.32
CA ILE A 276 -10.88 -15.48 -37.07
C ILE A 276 -12.34 -15.26 -37.48
N GLN A 277 -12.96 -16.27 -38.10
CA GLN A 277 -14.39 -16.25 -38.43
C GLN A 277 -15.22 -16.73 -37.24
N PHE A 278 -15.98 -15.82 -36.64
CA PHE A 278 -16.87 -16.13 -35.53
C PHE A 278 -18.31 -16.30 -35.99
N ARG A 279 -18.95 -17.39 -35.57
CA ARG A 279 -20.38 -17.62 -35.78
C ARG A 279 -21.15 -17.28 -34.50
N TYR A 280 -22.09 -16.35 -34.60
CA TYR A 280 -22.94 -15.92 -33.48
C TYR A 280 -24.40 -16.24 -33.75
N VAL A 281 -25.16 -16.50 -32.69
CA VAL A 281 -26.62 -16.65 -32.70
C VAL A 281 -27.25 -15.46 -31.98
N ASN A 282 -28.19 -14.79 -32.63
CA ASN A 282 -28.96 -13.71 -32.01
C ASN A 282 -30.09 -14.27 -31.12
N ASP A 283 -30.73 -13.41 -30.32
CA ASP A 283 -31.85 -13.80 -29.44
C ASP A 283 -33.07 -14.38 -30.19
N LYS A 284 -33.15 -14.20 -31.51
CA LYS A 284 -34.20 -14.73 -32.39
C LYS A 284 -33.85 -16.07 -33.03
N GLY A 285 -32.64 -16.58 -32.79
CA GLY A 285 -32.13 -17.86 -33.33
C GLY A 285 -31.47 -17.76 -34.71
N ASP A 286 -31.35 -16.57 -35.30
CA ASP A 286 -30.63 -16.40 -36.57
C ASP A 286 -29.11 -16.44 -36.33
N THR A 287 -28.41 -17.12 -37.24
CA THR A 287 -26.94 -17.18 -37.23
C THR A 287 -26.36 -16.11 -38.13
N TYR A 288 -25.30 -15.45 -37.68
CA TYR A 288 -24.51 -14.54 -38.51
C TYR A 288 -23.01 -14.76 -38.27
N THR A 289 -22.20 -14.50 -39.29
CA THR A 289 -20.75 -14.67 -39.22
C THR A 289 -20.05 -13.32 -39.28
N ARG A 290 -19.04 -13.12 -38.44
CA ARG A 290 -18.20 -11.91 -38.44
C ARG A 290 -16.73 -12.30 -38.35
N ALA A 291 -15.89 -11.68 -39.17
CA ALA A 291 -14.44 -11.84 -39.09
C ALA A 291 -13.84 -10.69 -38.26
N HIS A 292 -13.08 -11.02 -37.22
CA HIS A 292 -12.31 -10.08 -36.41
C HIS A 292 -11.21 -10.81 -35.64
N PRO A 293 -10.18 -10.12 -35.12
CA PRO A 293 -9.23 -10.75 -34.22
C PRO A 293 -9.90 -11.12 -32.88
N PHE A 294 -9.31 -12.09 -32.19
CA PHE A 294 -9.73 -12.43 -30.85
C PHE A 294 -8.87 -11.67 -29.84
N GLU A 295 -9.50 -10.77 -29.07
CA GLU A 295 -8.81 -9.97 -28.05
C GLU A 295 -8.37 -10.78 -26.82
N GLY A 296 -8.87 -12.02 -26.64
CA GLY A 296 -8.61 -12.81 -25.43
C GLY A 296 -9.61 -12.55 -24.29
N ILE A 297 -9.72 -13.49 -23.36
CA ILE A 297 -10.60 -13.37 -22.20
C ILE A 297 -10.14 -12.26 -21.25
N VAL A 298 -8.84 -12.18 -20.95
CA VAL A 298 -8.25 -11.22 -20.01
C VAL A 298 -8.41 -9.78 -20.55
N PRO A 299 -8.01 -9.45 -21.79
CA PRO A 299 -8.23 -8.10 -22.33
C PRO A 299 -9.71 -7.75 -22.48
N ASN A 300 -10.59 -8.71 -22.79
CA ASN A 300 -12.04 -8.50 -22.79
C ASN A 300 -12.54 -8.05 -21.41
N MET A 301 -12.11 -8.75 -20.35
CA MET A 301 -12.47 -8.40 -18.96
C MET A 301 -11.92 -7.03 -18.55
N GLU A 302 -10.65 -6.73 -18.86
CA GLU A 302 -10.03 -5.43 -18.59
C GLU A 302 -10.78 -4.27 -19.24
N ARG A 303 -11.08 -4.39 -20.54
CA ARG A 303 -11.84 -3.40 -21.30
C ARG A 303 -13.24 -3.24 -20.73
N ARG A 304 -13.96 -4.35 -20.47
CA ARG A 304 -15.30 -4.29 -19.88
C ARG A 304 -15.31 -3.65 -18.50
N TYR A 305 -14.31 -3.90 -17.66
CA TYR A 305 -14.20 -3.29 -16.33
C TYR A 305 -14.00 -1.78 -16.41
N ARG A 306 -13.15 -1.33 -17.35
CA ARG A 306 -12.85 0.08 -17.60
C ARG A 306 -14.05 0.84 -18.17
N ASP A 307 -14.71 0.27 -19.17
CA ASP A 307 -15.72 0.97 -19.97
C ASP A 307 -17.15 0.85 -19.40
N THR A 308 -17.40 -0.10 -18.50
CA THR A 308 -18.72 -0.32 -17.88
C THR A 308 -19.11 0.81 -16.94
N GLU A 309 -20.34 1.32 -17.09
CA GLU A 309 -20.99 2.23 -16.14
C GLU A 309 -21.84 1.51 -15.08
N SER A 310 -22.16 0.23 -15.29
CA SER A 310 -22.94 -0.59 -14.34
C SER A 310 -22.11 -1.06 -13.15
N GLY A 311 -22.48 -0.60 -11.94
CA GLY A 311 -21.84 -1.02 -10.69
C GLY A 311 -21.87 -2.54 -10.48
N LEU A 312 -22.98 -3.21 -10.81
CA LEU A 312 -23.12 -4.66 -10.66
C LEU A 312 -22.13 -5.44 -11.55
N VAL A 313 -21.94 -5.01 -12.80
CA VAL A 313 -20.99 -5.65 -13.71
C VAL A 313 -19.56 -5.41 -13.23
N ARG A 314 -19.25 -4.19 -12.77
CA ARG A 314 -17.95 -3.86 -12.21
C ARG A 314 -17.63 -4.68 -10.95
N GLU A 315 -18.58 -4.82 -10.03
CA GLU A 315 -18.44 -5.65 -8.83
C GLU A 315 -18.25 -7.13 -9.16
N ASN A 316 -18.95 -7.66 -10.17
CA ASN A 316 -18.78 -9.04 -10.59
C ASN A 316 -17.40 -9.29 -11.22
N LEU A 317 -16.90 -8.36 -12.05
CA LEU A 317 -15.57 -8.46 -12.64
C LEU A 317 -14.46 -8.27 -11.61
N ALA A 318 -14.65 -7.39 -10.62
CA ALA A 318 -13.68 -7.15 -9.56
C ALA A 318 -13.34 -8.41 -8.75
N LYS A 319 -14.21 -9.43 -8.74
CA LYS A 319 -13.97 -10.72 -8.08
C LYS A 319 -12.82 -11.53 -8.70
N PHE A 320 -12.46 -11.24 -9.94
CA PHE A 320 -11.38 -11.91 -10.67
C PHE A 320 -10.09 -11.08 -10.68
N MET A 321 -10.09 -9.92 -10.02
CA MET A 321 -8.95 -9.03 -9.97
C MET A 321 -8.11 -9.34 -8.73
N SER A 322 -6.81 -9.52 -8.95
CA SER A 322 -5.82 -9.52 -7.88
C SER A 322 -5.05 -8.21 -7.89
N THR A 323 -4.40 -7.93 -6.77
CA THR A 323 -3.48 -6.80 -6.64
C THR A 323 -2.05 -7.30 -6.67
N GLN A 324 -1.22 -6.68 -7.48
CA GLN A 324 0.23 -6.86 -7.42
C GLN A 324 0.93 -5.54 -7.12
N GLN A 325 2.17 -5.62 -6.65
CA GLN A 325 3.02 -4.44 -6.56
C GLN A 325 3.21 -3.83 -7.94
N CYS A 326 3.17 -2.51 -8.03
CA CYS A 326 3.36 -1.82 -9.29
C CYS A 326 4.78 -2.09 -9.82
N PRO A 327 4.94 -2.62 -11.05
CA PRO A 327 6.26 -3.00 -11.58
C PRO A 327 7.18 -1.79 -11.81
N ALA A 328 6.62 -0.61 -12.09
CA ALA A 328 7.42 0.61 -12.33
C ALA A 328 8.06 1.15 -11.04
N CYS A 329 7.35 1.06 -9.90
CA CYS A 329 7.86 1.54 -8.61
C CYS A 329 8.22 0.43 -7.61
N ALA A 330 8.03 -0.84 -7.98
CA ALA A 330 8.18 -1.99 -7.08
C ALA A 330 7.46 -1.78 -5.73
N GLY A 331 6.23 -1.25 -5.75
CA GLY A 331 5.46 -1.01 -4.53
C GLY A 331 5.77 0.28 -3.76
N THR A 332 6.87 0.97 -4.08
CA THR A 332 7.36 2.14 -3.30
C THR A 332 6.55 3.42 -3.44
N ARG A 333 5.59 3.47 -4.37
CA ARG A 333 4.67 4.61 -4.62
C ARG A 333 5.32 5.87 -5.19
N LEU A 334 6.64 6.00 -5.16
CA LEU A 334 7.37 7.18 -5.60
C LEU A 334 7.87 7.06 -7.06
N ASN A 335 8.13 8.20 -7.70
CA ASN A 335 8.76 8.28 -9.01
C ASN A 335 10.25 7.87 -8.97
N SER A 336 10.94 7.86 -10.12
CA SER A 336 12.36 7.49 -10.19
C SER A 336 13.25 8.42 -9.37
N ASP A 337 12.97 9.72 -9.45
CA ASP A 337 13.87 10.77 -8.99
C ASP A 337 13.89 10.83 -7.47
N ALA A 338 12.70 10.81 -6.85
CA ALA A 338 12.54 10.74 -5.39
C ALA A 338 13.17 9.48 -4.79
N ARG A 339 13.18 8.35 -5.52
CA ARG A 339 13.81 7.09 -5.07
C ARG A 339 15.33 7.11 -5.17
N ALA A 340 15.87 7.96 -6.03
CA ALA A 340 17.31 8.12 -6.23
C ALA A 340 17.94 9.10 -5.24
N VAL A 341 17.15 9.78 -4.40
CA VAL A 341 17.68 10.58 -3.29
C VAL A 341 17.97 9.69 -2.10
N THR A 342 19.17 9.80 -1.54
CA THR A 342 19.62 8.97 -0.41
C THR A 342 20.25 9.79 0.72
N ILE A 343 20.22 9.25 1.93
CA ILE A 343 20.97 9.74 3.09
C ILE A 343 21.89 8.60 3.54
N ASN A 344 23.21 8.82 3.56
CA ASN A 344 24.21 7.76 3.82
C ASN A 344 23.95 6.49 2.99
N GLY A 345 23.64 6.66 1.70
CA GLY A 345 23.39 5.57 0.75
C GLY A 345 22.03 4.86 0.90
N ARG A 346 21.14 5.32 1.79
CA ARG A 346 19.80 4.73 2.02
C ARG A 346 18.71 5.63 1.46
N SER A 347 17.80 5.07 0.67
CA SER A 347 16.66 5.81 0.09
C SER A 347 15.49 5.90 1.06
N LEU A 348 14.60 6.88 0.86
CA LEU A 348 13.37 7.00 1.65
C LEU A 348 12.50 5.74 1.55
N SER A 349 12.40 5.19 0.34
CA SER A 349 11.66 3.96 0.07
C SER A 349 12.21 2.79 0.86
N GLU A 350 13.53 2.64 0.95
CA GLU A 350 14.15 1.57 1.72
C GLU A 350 13.83 1.68 3.22
N ILE A 351 14.07 2.86 3.80
CA ILE A 351 13.84 3.10 5.23
C ILE A 351 12.37 2.86 5.60
N THR A 352 11.44 3.26 4.73
CA THR A 352 10.01 3.10 5.00
C THR A 352 9.53 1.64 4.93
N HIS A 353 10.28 0.75 4.27
CA HIS A 353 9.99 -0.69 4.22
C HIS A 353 10.62 -1.48 5.37
N TRP A 354 11.63 -0.94 6.04
CA TRP A 354 12.16 -1.54 7.26
C TRP A 354 11.11 -1.59 8.36
N SER A 355 11.34 -2.47 9.33
CA SER A 355 10.59 -2.43 10.58
C SER A 355 10.84 -1.11 11.31
N ILE A 356 9.86 -0.65 12.10
CA ILE A 356 9.98 0.55 12.92
C ILE A 356 11.20 0.49 13.83
N LYS A 357 11.57 -0.70 14.32
CA LYS A 357 12.78 -0.91 15.12
C LYS A 357 14.04 -0.59 14.30
N GLU A 358 14.20 -1.19 13.13
CA GLU A 358 15.35 -0.96 12.25
C GLU A 358 15.44 0.51 11.82
N ALA A 359 14.31 1.15 11.53
CA ALA A 359 14.28 2.59 11.24
C ALA A 359 14.76 3.42 12.44
N LEU A 360 14.33 3.09 13.66
CA LEU A 360 14.81 3.79 14.87
C LEU A 360 16.31 3.61 15.08
N ASP A 361 16.82 2.38 14.91
CA ASP A 361 18.24 2.06 15.05
C ASP A 361 19.07 2.85 14.02
N TYR A 362 18.59 2.98 12.79
CA TYR A 362 19.21 3.80 11.74
C TYR A 362 19.25 5.28 12.13
N PHE A 363 18.12 5.89 12.51
CA PHE A 363 18.09 7.32 12.85
C PHE A 363 18.85 7.65 14.14
N SER A 364 18.96 6.69 15.07
CA SER A 364 19.72 6.87 16.31
C SER A 364 21.24 6.79 16.07
N SER A 365 21.68 6.14 14.99
CA SER A 365 23.10 6.00 14.61
C SER A 365 23.50 6.93 13.45
N LEU A 366 22.55 7.67 12.87
CA LEU A 366 22.81 8.57 11.76
C LEU A 366 23.63 9.77 12.24
N ALA A 367 24.88 9.83 11.78
CA ALA A 367 25.75 10.98 11.92
C ALA A 367 25.82 11.74 10.58
N LEU A 368 25.57 13.05 10.63
CA LEU A 368 25.80 13.99 9.53
C LEU A 368 26.86 15.01 9.98
N GLU A 369 27.51 15.67 9.02
CA GLU A 369 28.58 16.63 9.28
C GLU A 369 28.17 18.07 8.93
N GLY A 370 28.73 19.04 9.66
CA GLY A 370 28.61 20.46 9.38
C GLY A 370 27.18 21.01 9.44
N GLN A 371 26.82 21.85 8.47
CA GLN A 371 25.50 22.51 8.41
C GLN A 371 24.33 21.53 8.28
N ARG A 372 24.55 20.36 7.65
CA ARG A 372 23.50 19.35 7.47
C ARG A 372 23.02 18.78 8.80
N GLN A 373 23.94 18.55 9.75
CA GLN A 373 23.58 18.09 11.09
C GLN A 373 22.71 19.13 11.82
N GLN A 374 23.09 20.41 11.79
CA GLN A 374 22.34 21.47 12.46
C GLN A 374 20.90 21.61 11.94
N ILE A 375 20.69 21.43 10.64
CA ILE A 375 19.35 21.45 10.03
C ILE A 375 18.55 20.18 10.39
N ALA A 376 19.21 19.02 10.40
CA ALA A 376 18.57 17.73 10.64
C ALA A 376 18.25 17.46 12.12
N ASP A 377 19.00 18.01 13.08
CA ASP A 377 18.93 17.65 14.51
C ASP A 377 17.50 17.65 15.05
N LYS A 378 16.76 18.75 14.86
CA LYS A 378 15.37 18.86 15.34
C LYS A 378 14.44 17.85 14.65
N ILE A 379 14.64 17.62 13.35
CA ILE A 379 13.84 16.69 12.56
C ILE A 379 14.10 15.24 13.01
N LEU A 380 15.37 14.90 13.26
CA LEU A 380 15.77 13.58 13.73
C LEU A 380 15.25 13.30 15.14
N GLN A 381 15.28 14.28 16.04
CA GLN A 381 14.69 14.17 17.38
C GLN A 381 13.19 13.83 17.29
N GLU A 382 12.45 14.54 16.44
CA GLU A 382 11.02 14.34 16.21
C GLU A 382 10.69 12.97 15.57
N ILE A 383 11.50 12.51 14.62
CA ILE A 383 11.36 11.18 14.00
C ILE A 383 11.63 10.09 15.04
N SER A 384 12.76 10.18 15.76
CA SER A 384 13.13 9.18 16.76
C SER A 384 12.13 9.12 17.92
N ALA A 385 11.59 10.25 18.36
CA ALA A 385 10.54 10.27 19.39
C ALA A 385 9.28 9.52 18.95
N ARG A 386 8.76 9.81 17.74
CA ARG A 386 7.57 9.12 17.21
C ARG A 386 7.80 7.63 16.97
N LEU A 387 8.98 7.25 16.46
CA LEU A 387 9.34 5.83 16.30
C LEU A 387 9.42 5.11 17.66
N ARG A 388 9.98 5.75 18.69
CA ARG A 388 9.99 5.20 20.06
C ARG A 388 8.58 4.97 20.59
N PHE A 389 7.68 5.95 20.45
CA PHE A 389 6.28 5.78 20.89
C PHE A 389 5.59 4.59 20.22
N LEU A 390 5.85 4.35 18.93
CA LEU A 390 5.34 3.15 18.23
C LEU A 390 5.92 1.85 18.81
N ILE A 391 7.18 1.84 19.23
CA ILE A 391 7.81 0.68 19.88
C ILE A 391 7.23 0.47 21.28
N ASP A 392 6.98 1.54 22.03
CA ASP A 392 6.43 1.49 23.39
C ASP A 392 5.04 0.87 23.42
N VAL A 393 4.22 1.14 22.39
CA VAL A 393 2.93 0.46 22.19
C VAL A 393 3.05 -0.90 21.47
N GLY A 394 4.25 -1.46 21.30
CA GLY A 394 4.44 -2.82 20.80
C GLY A 394 4.27 -2.99 19.28
N LEU A 395 4.42 -1.92 18.50
CA LEU A 395 4.29 -1.96 17.03
C LEU A 395 5.63 -2.04 16.30
N ASN A 396 6.70 -2.43 17.00
CA ASN A 396 8.08 -2.45 16.50
C ASN A 396 8.30 -3.31 15.23
N TYR A 397 7.39 -4.25 14.93
CA TYR A 397 7.47 -5.16 13.79
C TYR A 397 6.82 -4.61 12.51
N LEU A 398 6.03 -3.53 12.59
CA LEU A 398 5.41 -2.92 11.42
C LEU A 398 6.43 -2.10 10.63
N SER A 399 6.19 -1.92 9.34
CA SER A 399 6.88 -0.93 8.52
C SER A 399 6.05 0.36 8.38
N LEU A 400 6.72 1.48 8.08
CA LEU A 400 6.05 2.75 7.81
C LEU A 400 5.27 2.73 6.48
N SER A 401 5.66 1.86 5.54
CA SER A 401 4.98 1.66 4.26
C SER A 401 3.74 0.77 4.33
N ARG A 402 3.51 0.08 5.46
CA ARG A 402 2.35 -0.82 5.60
C ARG A 402 1.05 -0.04 5.44
N SER A 403 0.18 -0.58 4.59
CA SER A 403 -1.13 0.03 4.30
C SER A 403 -2.02 0.05 5.54
N ALA A 404 -2.69 1.17 5.78
CA ALA A 404 -3.62 1.34 6.88
C ALA A 404 -4.74 0.29 6.85
N ASP A 405 -5.18 -0.10 5.65
CA ASP A 405 -6.27 -1.06 5.43
C ASP A 405 -5.94 -2.48 5.89
N THR A 406 -4.65 -2.78 6.10
CA THR A 406 -4.17 -4.11 6.50
C THR A 406 -3.93 -4.24 8.00
N LEU A 407 -4.24 -3.18 8.76
CA LEU A 407 -4.06 -3.16 10.20
C LEU A 407 -5.27 -3.78 10.90
N SER A 408 -5.01 -4.57 11.93
CA SER A 408 -6.05 -4.99 12.87
C SER A 408 -6.59 -3.79 13.66
N GLY A 409 -7.79 -3.91 14.22
CA GLY A 409 -8.38 -2.87 15.07
C GLY A 409 -7.44 -2.44 16.22
N GLY A 410 -6.83 -3.41 16.90
CA GLY A 410 -5.84 -3.15 17.95
C GLY A 410 -4.55 -2.48 17.44
N GLU A 411 -4.03 -2.85 16.26
CA GLU A 411 -2.88 -2.14 15.67
C GLU A 411 -3.23 -0.69 15.34
N ALA A 412 -4.38 -0.44 14.69
CA ALA A 412 -4.84 0.89 14.35
C ALA A 412 -5.06 1.77 15.60
N GLN A 413 -5.66 1.21 16.65
CA GLN A 413 -5.86 1.88 17.93
C GLN A 413 -4.53 2.28 18.57
N ARG A 414 -3.56 1.37 18.61
CA ARG A 414 -2.22 1.63 19.17
C ARG A 414 -1.43 2.66 18.37
N ILE A 415 -1.56 2.67 17.04
CA ILE A 415 -0.98 3.74 16.20
C ILE A 415 -1.57 5.09 16.58
N ARG A 416 -2.90 5.15 16.76
CA ARG A 416 -3.58 6.40 17.16
C ARG A 416 -3.11 6.85 18.54
N LEU A 417 -2.98 5.93 19.50
CA LEU A 417 -2.44 6.22 20.83
C LEU A 417 -1.02 6.81 20.75
N ALA A 418 -0.12 6.17 20.00
CA ALA A 418 1.25 6.67 19.80
C ALA A 418 1.29 8.07 19.18
N SER A 419 0.42 8.33 18.19
CA SER A 419 0.27 9.67 17.57
C SER A 419 -0.21 10.72 18.58
N GLN A 420 -1.14 10.38 19.47
CA GLN A 420 -1.62 11.31 20.49
C GLN A 420 -0.55 11.66 21.53
N ILE A 421 0.27 10.70 21.93
CA ILE A 421 1.39 10.94 22.85
C ILE A 421 2.43 11.85 22.18
N GLY A 422 2.72 11.60 20.90
CA GLY A 422 3.63 12.43 20.11
C GLY A 422 3.17 13.88 19.92
N ALA A 423 1.86 14.15 20.05
CA ALA A 423 1.33 15.52 19.98
C ALA A 423 1.65 16.36 21.23
N GLY A 424 2.04 15.73 22.35
CA GLY A 424 2.45 16.44 23.57
C GLY A 424 1.36 17.30 24.21
N LEU A 425 0.09 16.94 24.02
CA LEU A 425 -1.04 17.69 24.56
C LEU A 425 -1.12 17.53 26.10
N VAL A 426 -1.53 18.60 26.78
CA VAL A 426 -1.70 18.66 28.25
C VAL A 426 -3.11 19.16 28.56
N GLY A 427 -3.70 18.68 29.67
CA GLY A 427 -5.05 19.06 30.09
C GLY A 427 -6.16 18.45 29.24
N VAL A 428 -5.87 17.36 28.53
CA VAL A 428 -6.83 16.61 27.70
C VAL A 428 -7.40 15.43 28.50
N MET A 429 -8.67 15.10 28.24
CA MET A 429 -9.27 13.85 28.72
C MET A 429 -9.28 12.82 27.59
N TYR A 430 -8.48 11.76 27.73
CA TYR A 430 -8.45 10.63 26.81
C TYR A 430 -9.42 9.55 27.25
N ILE A 431 -10.26 9.07 26.33
CA ILE A 431 -11.17 7.95 26.56
C ILE A 431 -10.76 6.82 25.63
N LEU A 432 -10.36 5.68 26.18
CA LEU A 432 -9.88 4.51 25.44
C LEU A 432 -10.81 3.33 25.63
N ASP A 433 -11.05 2.60 24.55
CA ASP A 433 -11.95 1.45 24.48
C ASP A 433 -11.14 0.15 24.33
N GLU A 434 -10.88 -0.54 25.45
CA GLU A 434 -10.14 -1.81 25.53
C GLU A 434 -8.80 -1.83 24.76
N PRO A 435 -7.82 -0.97 25.14
CA PRO A 435 -6.55 -0.87 24.43
C PRO A 435 -5.67 -2.14 24.51
N SER A 436 -5.96 -3.07 25.43
CA SER A 436 -5.29 -4.38 25.51
C SER A 436 -5.67 -5.33 24.37
N ILE A 437 -6.71 -5.04 23.57
CA ILE A 437 -7.18 -5.93 22.51
C ILE A 437 -6.09 -6.25 21.47
N GLY A 438 -5.99 -7.54 21.14
CA GLY A 438 -5.02 -8.04 20.16
C GLY A 438 -3.56 -7.79 20.57
N LEU A 439 -3.32 -7.50 21.85
CA LEU A 439 -2.00 -7.42 22.47
C LEU A 439 -1.74 -8.73 23.22
N HIS A 440 -0.49 -9.19 23.19
CA HIS A 440 -0.09 -10.35 23.95
C HIS A 440 0.24 -9.93 25.39
N GLN A 441 -0.03 -10.78 26.39
CA GLN A 441 0.17 -10.46 27.82
C GLN A 441 1.55 -9.87 28.12
N ARG A 442 2.61 -10.41 27.49
CA ARG A 442 3.99 -9.91 27.59
C ARG A 442 4.11 -8.41 27.33
N ASP A 443 3.34 -7.87 26.38
CA ASP A 443 3.46 -6.49 25.92
C ASP A 443 2.47 -5.56 26.66
N ASN A 444 1.59 -6.11 27.50
CA ASN A 444 0.57 -5.39 28.26
C ASN A 444 1.18 -4.35 29.21
N GLN A 445 2.21 -4.73 29.97
CA GLN A 445 2.90 -3.80 30.87
C GLN A 445 3.45 -2.56 30.15
N ARG A 446 3.90 -2.70 28.89
CA ARG A 446 4.42 -1.56 28.11
C ARG A 446 3.30 -0.59 27.74
N LEU A 447 2.14 -1.12 27.36
CA LEU A 447 0.94 -0.32 27.14
C LEU A 447 0.55 0.42 28.42
N LEU A 448 0.49 -0.25 29.57
CA LEU A 448 0.14 0.37 30.85
C LEU A 448 1.12 1.49 31.24
N ASN A 449 2.42 1.28 31.07
CA ASN A 449 3.43 2.32 31.30
C ASN A 449 3.21 3.54 30.38
N THR A 450 2.78 3.29 29.15
CA THR A 450 2.49 4.34 28.17
C THR A 450 1.25 5.16 28.57
N LEU A 451 0.19 4.49 29.05
CA LEU A 451 -1.01 5.17 29.56
C LEU A 451 -0.72 5.97 30.83
N THR A 452 0.12 5.42 31.71
CA THR A 452 0.63 6.08 32.92
C THR A 452 1.42 7.33 32.55
N HIS A 453 2.29 7.24 31.54
CA HIS A 453 3.03 8.40 31.04
C HIS A 453 2.10 9.48 30.46
N LEU A 454 1.09 9.09 29.68
CA LEU A 454 0.10 10.02 29.12
C LEU A 454 -0.63 10.80 30.22
N ARG A 455 -1.00 10.11 31.32
CA ARG A 455 -1.54 10.73 32.55
C ARG A 455 -0.54 11.70 33.17
N ASP A 456 0.70 11.26 33.38
CA ASP A 456 1.74 12.01 34.10
C ASP A 456 2.19 13.30 33.38
N ILE A 457 2.02 13.38 32.06
CA ILE A 457 2.22 14.61 31.28
C ILE A 457 1.17 15.69 31.64
N GLY A 458 0.14 15.36 32.41
CA GLY A 458 -0.91 16.28 32.89
C GLY A 458 -2.26 16.08 32.20
N ASN A 459 -2.56 14.85 31.77
CA ASN A 459 -3.83 14.48 31.18
C ASN A 459 -4.64 13.57 32.11
N THR A 460 -5.92 13.40 31.80
CA THR A 460 -6.77 12.39 32.44
C THR A 460 -7.04 11.27 31.45
N VAL A 461 -6.87 10.02 31.87
CA VAL A 461 -7.04 8.84 31.03
C VAL A 461 -8.16 7.99 31.61
N ILE A 462 -9.24 7.81 30.84
CA ILE A 462 -10.36 6.92 31.16
C ILE A 462 -10.26 5.73 30.22
N VAL A 463 -10.18 4.53 30.79
CA VAL A 463 -10.03 3.30 30.02
C VAL A 463 -11.19 2.36 30.36
N VAL A 464 -11.89 1.88 29.33
CA VAL A 464 -12.79 0.74 29.45
C VAL A 464 -11.93 -0.52 29.30
N GLU A 465 -11.87 -1.35 30.34
CA GLU A 465 -11.00 -2.53 30.36
C GLU A 465 -11.61 -3.68 31.15
N HIS A 466 -11.11 -4.87 30.82
CA HIS A 466 -11.44 -6.12 31.49
C HIS A 466 -10.17 -6.90 31.90
N ASP A 467 -8.99 -6.43 31.49
CA ASP A 467 -7.69 -7.02 31.86
C ASP A 467 -7.35 -6.82 33.34
N GLU A 468 -6.86 -7.88 33.99
CA GLU A 468 -6.54 -7.86 35.42
C GLU A 468 -5.38 -6.91 35.76
N GLU A 469 -4.30 -6.90 34.97
CA GLU A 469 -3.15 -6.02 35.22
C GLU A 469 -3.54 -4.55 35.06
N ALA A 470 -4.33 -4.23 34.03
CA ALA A 470 -4.85 -2.90 33.79
C ALA A 470 -5.72 -2.40 34.95
N ILE A 471 -6.67 -3.21 35.42
CA ILE A 471 -7.54 -2.85 36.55
C ILE A 471 -6.72 -2.65 37.83
N ARG A 472 -5.75 -3.54 38.09
CA ARG A 472 -4.88 -3.44 39.28
C ARG A 472 -3.96 -2.23 39.25
N ALA A 473 -3.56 -1.77 38.07
CA ALA A 473 -2.69 -0.60 37.90
C ALA A 473 -3.45 0.74 37.94
N ALA A 474 -4.79 0.73 37.90
CA ALA A 474 -5.60 1.93 37.84
C ALA A 474 -5.57 2.72 39.16
N ASP A 475 -5.46 4.05 39.06
CA ASP A 475 -5.53 4.95 40.22
C ASP A 475 -6.95 4.98 40.83
N HIS A 476 -7.96 4.83 39.97
CA HIS A 476 -9.36 4.84 40.32
C HIS A 476 -10.13 3.91 39.39
N ILE A 477 -11.06 3.13 39.95
CA ILE A 477 -11.86 2.15 39.23
C ILE A 477 -13.32 2.51 39.42
N VAL A 478 -14.10 2.44 38.34
CA VAL A 478 -15.56 2.54 38.34
C VAL A 478 -16.12 1.25 37.76
N ASP A 479 -16.75 0.44 38.59
CA ASP A 479 -17.38 -0.82 38.20
C ASP A 479 -18.86 -0.55 37.88
N ILE A 480 -19.30 -0.94 36.68
CA ILE A 480 -20.60 -0.57 36.11
C ILE A 480 -21.47 -1.81 35.87
N GLY A 481 -22.65 -1.80 36.49
CA GLY A 481 -23.77 -2.68 36.21
C GLY A 481 -23.63 -4.07 36.84
N PRO A 482 -24.60 -4.55 37.64
CA PRO A 482 -24.60 -5.93 38.10
C PRO A 482 -24.93 -6.94 36.97
N GLY A 483 -25.27 -6.45 35.78
CA GLY A 483 -25.58 -7.23 34.58
C GLY A 483 -25.69 -6.35 33.33
N ALA A 484 -26.13 -6.93 32.21
CA ALA A 484 -26.24 -6.25 30.92
C ALA A 484 -27.63 -5.61 30.68
N GLY A 485 -27.69 -4.62 29.78
CA GLY A 485 -28.95 -4.01 29.33
C GLY A 485 -29.72 -3.32 30.45
N VAL A 486 -31.02 -3.62 30.57
CA VAL A 486 -31.91 -3.04 31.62
C VAL A 486 -31.49 -3.41 33.05
N HIS A 487 -30.65 -4.43 33.21
CA HIS A 487 -30.11 -4.85 34.50
C HIS A 487 -28.77 -4.16 34.84
N GLY A 488 -28.23 -3.35 33.93
CA GLY A 488 -26.96 -2.63 34.09
C GLY A 488 -27.14 -1.13 34.30
N GLY A 489 -26.13 -0.35 33.90
CA GLY A 489 -26.21 1.12 33.87
C GLY A 489 -26.15 1.81 35.23
N GLN A 490 -25.68 1.12 36.27
CA GLN A 490 -25.52 1.66 37.62
C GLN A 490 -24.07 1.51 38.06
N VAL A 491 -23.54 2.47 38.82
CA VAL A 491 -22.22 2.32 39.46
C VAL A 491 -22.38 1.41 40.67
N ILE A 492 -21.79 0.21 40.62
CA ILE A 492 -21.90 -0.81 41.67
C ILE A 492 -20.80 -0.69 42.72
N ALA A 493 -19.62 -0.24 42.30
CA ALA A 493 -18.51 0.10 43.19
C ALA A 493 -17.64 1.16 42.49
N GLN A 494 -17.05 2.07 43.26
CA GLN A 494 -16.06 3.02 42.75
C GLN A 494 -15.05 3.35 43.86
N GLY A 495 -13.80 3.60 43.49
CA GLY A 495 -12.73 3.84 44.45
C GLY A 495 -11.39 3.32 43.98
N ASN A 496 -10.51 3.01 44.93
CA ASN A 496 -9.27 2.30 44.64
C ASN A 496 -9.54 0.78 44.54
N LEU A 497 -8.50 0.01 44.20
CA LEU A 497 -8.60 -1.46 44.11
C LEU A 497 -9.16 -2.12 45.39
N SER A 498 -8.77 -1.64 46.57
CA SER A 498 -9.24 -2.24 47.83
C SER A 498 -10.74 -2.02 48.06
N ASP A 499 -11.29 -0.88 47.62
CA ASP A 499 -12.73 -0.59 47.68
C ASP A 499 -13.52 -1.55 46.77
N ILE A 500 -12.99 -1.83 45.56
CA ILE A 500 -13.60 -2.78 44.61
C ILE A 500 -13.57 -4.21 45.17
N LEU A 501 -12.45 -4.65 45.73
CA LEU A 501 -12.30 -5.98 46.32
C LEU A 501 -13.20 -6.19 47.55
N ALA A 502 -13.48 -5.14 48.31
CA ALA A 502 -14.36 -5.17 49.47
C ALA A 502 -15.85 -5.22 49.09
N SER A 503 -16.22 -4.76 47.90
CA SER A 503 -17.62 -4.73 47.45
C SER A 503 -18.12 -6.14 47.10
N GLU A 504 -19.11 -6.63 47.86
CA GLU A 504 -19.77 -7.90 47.54
C GLU A 504 -20.63 -7.82 46.28
N ALA A 505 -21.12 -6.62 45.92
CA ALA A 505 -21.92 -6.42 44.71
C ALA A 505 -21.07 -6.43 43.42
N SER A 506 -19.76 -6.21 43.54
CA SER A 506 -18.84 -6.17 42.40
C SER A 506 -18.51 -7.58 41.90
N ILE A 507 -19.01 -7.96 40.72
CA ILE A 507 -18.61 -9.20 40.06
C ILE A 507 -17.11 -9.14 39.72
N THR A 508 -16.65 -7.99 39.24
CA THR A 508 -15.24 -7.70 38.96
C THR A 508 -14.38 -7.95 40.20
N GLY A 509 -14.75 -7.39 41.35
CA GLY A 509 -14.07 -7.61 42.64
C GLY A 509 -14.09 -9.07 43.10
N GLN A 510 -15.17 -9.82 42.83
CA GLN A 510 -15.24 -11.25 43.12
C GLN A 510 -14.25 -12.08 42.29
N TYR A 511 -14.03 -11.73 41.01
CA TYR A 511 -12.98 -12.38 40.19
C TYR A 511 -11.58 -11.96 40.64
N LEU A 512 -11.34 -10.67 40.87
CA LEU A 512 -10.02 -10.15 41.28
C LEU A 512 -9.58 -10.62 42.67
N SER A 513 -10.53 -10.96 43.55
CA SER A 513 -10.26 -11.57 44.87
C SER A 513 -10.13 -13.09 44.82
N GLY A 514 -10.44 -13.73 43.70
CA GLY A 514 -10.49 -15.19 43.57
C GLY A 514 -11.72 -15.86 44.19
N LYS A 515 -12.70 -15.10 44.71
CA LYS A 515 -14.01 -15.65 45.14
C LYS A 515 -14.73 -16.33 43.97
N ARG A 516 -14.57 -15.79 42.76
CA ARG A 516 -14.91 -16.42 41.48
C ARG A 516 -13.66 -16.65 40.67
N GLN A 517 -13.65 -17.72 39.89
CA GLN A 517 -12.56 -18.06 38.97
C GLN A 517 -13.08 -18.88 37.80
N ILE A 518 -12.37 -18.84 36.67
CA ILE A 518 -12.63 -19.75 35.56
C ILE A 518 -11.93 -21.07 35.87
N ALA A 519 -12.70 -22.13 36.11
CA ALA A 519 -12.15 -23.43 36.47
C ALA A 519 -11.35 -24.04 35.30
N VAL A 520 -10.11 -24.44 35.57
CA VAL A 520 -9.31 -25.22 34.62
C VAL A 520 -9.78 -26.67 34.65
N PRO A 521 -10.15 -27.28 33.51
CA PRO A 521 -10.58 -28.68 33.47
C PRO A 521 -9.52 -29.61 34.04
N ALA A 522 -9.90 -30.43 35.03
CA ALA A 522 -9.00 -31.41 35.66
C ALA A 522 -8.58 -32.53 34.71
N GLN A 523 -9.40 -32.83 33.70
CA GLN A 523 -9.12 -33.78 32.64
C GLN A 523 -9.33 -33.10 31.28
N ARG A 524 -8.41 -33.33 30.35
CA ARG A 524 -8.49 -32.88 28.96
C ARG A 524 -8.66 -34.08 28.05
N GLN A 525 -9.46 -33.92 27.00
CA GLN A 525 -9.58 -34.96 25.99
C GLN A 525 -8.26 -35.06 25.21
N PRO A 526 -7.67 -36.26 25.07
CA PRO A 526 -6.46 -36.44 24.29
C PRO A 526 -6.74 -36.25 22.80
N ALA A 527 -5.73 -35.78 22.07
CA ALA A 527 -5.81 -35.69 20.61
C ALA A 527 -5.86 -37.09 20.00
N ASP A 528 -6.76 -37.27 19.03
CA ASP A 528 -6.80 -38.47 18.19
C ASP A 528 -5.74 -38.35 17.09
N PRO A 529 -4.73 -39.24 17.03
CA PRO A 529 -3.68 -39.18 16.01
C PRO A 529 -4.19 -39.37 14.58
N ASP A 530 -5.32 -40.08 14.41
CA ASP A 530 -5.91 -40.41 13.12
C ASP A 530 -6.86 -39.29 12.62
N LYS A 531 -7.17 -38.29 13.47
CA LYS A 531 -8.04 -37.16 13.13
C LYS A 531 -7.32 -35.83 13.32
N GLN A 532 -6.43 -35.54 12.37
CA GLN A 532 -5.60 -34.35 12.37
C GLN A 532 -5.78 -33.60 11.05
N LEU A 533 -6.01 -32.29 11.13
CA LEU A 533 -5.90 -31.39 10.00
C LEU A 533 -4.48 -30.86 9.94
N ARG A 534 -3.77 -31.07 8.82
CA ARG A 534 -2.36 -30.70 8.69
C ARG A 534 -2.13 -29.78 7.50
N ILE A 535 -1.39 -28.70 7.73
CA ILE A 535 -0.88 -27.81 6.67
C ILE A 535 0.63 -27.92 6.65
N PHE A 536 1.21 -28.10 5.47
CA PHE A 536 2.65 -28.14 5.28
C PHE A 536 3.16 -26.92 4.51
N GLY A 537 4.32 -26.41 4.91
CA GLY A 537 5.08 -25.43 4.15
C GLY A 537 4.42 -24.05 4.00
N ALA A 538 3.57 -23.64 4.95
CA ALA A 538 2.92 -22.33 4.92
C ALA A 538 3.97 -21.21 4.93
N ARG A 539 3.94 -20.34 3.92
CA ARG A 539 4.97 -19.32 3.64
C ARG A 539 4.40 -17.95 3.29
N GLY A 540 3.15 -17.68 3.69
CA GLY A 540 2.55 -16.35 3.57
C GLY A 540 3.22 -15.31 4.46
N ASN A 541 3.41 -14.09 3.95
CA ASN A 541 4.01 -12.96 4.67
C ASN A 541 5.34 -13.33 5.36
N ASN A 542 5.34 -13.38 6.69
CA ASN A 542 6.51 -13.67 7.51
C ASN A 542 6.60 -15.14 7.97
N LEU A 543 5.71 -16.02 7.49
CA LEU A 543 5.77 -17.45 7.80
C LEU A 543 6.97 -18.11 7.10
N GLN A 544 7.75 -18.90 7.83
CA GLN A 544 8.97 -19.54 7.34
C GLN A 544 8.74 -21.04 7.10
N LYS A 545 7.96 -21.39 6.05
CA LYS A 545 7.58 -22.79 5.73
C LYS A 545 7.04 -23.55 6.94
N VAL A 546 6.07 -22.96 7.62
CA VAL A 546 5.51 -23.48 8.86
C VAL A 546 4.61 -24.70 8.57
N ASN A 547 4.79 -25.76 9.37
CA ASN A 547 3.89 -26.90 9.40
C ASN A 547 2.95 -26.78 10.62
N LEU A 548 1.66 -26.99 10.41
CA LEU A 548 0.63 -26.90 11.45
C LEU A 548 -0.15 -28.22 11.50
N SER A 549 -0.38 -28.77 12.70
CA SER A 549 -1.29 -29.90 12.92
C SER A 549 -2.35 -29.49 13.95
N ILE A 550 -3.62 -29.61 13.59
CA ILE A 550 -4.77 -29.29 14.44
C ILE A 550 -5.56 -30.58 14.71
N PRO A 551 -5.72 -30.99 15.98
CA PRO A 551 -6.59 -32.11 16.30
C PRO A 551 -8.06 -31.76 16.08
N ILE A 552 -8.78 -32.62 15.36
CA ILE A 552 -10.20 -32.42 15.06
C ILE A 552 -11.04 -32.80 16.29
N GLY A 553 -12.12 -32.06 16.52
CA GLY A 553 -13.05 -32.31 17.64
C GLY A 553 -12.60 -31.73 18.98
N LEU A 554 -11.47 -31.02 19.03
CA LEU A 554 -10.94 -30.38 20.24
C LEU A 554 -10.94 -28.85 20.12
N MET A 555 -11.07 -28.18 21.27
CA MET A 555 -10.86 -26.73 21.35
C MET A 555 -9.36 -26.42 21.20
N THR A 556 -8.98 -25.89 20.03
CA THR A 556 -7.60 -25.50 19.73
C THR A 556 -7.45 -23.98 19.83
N CYS A 557 -6.51 -23.51 20.64
CA CYS A 557 -6.17 -22.09 20.76
C CYS A 557 -4.83 -21.81 20.07
N VAL A 558 -4.84 -20.95 19.06
CA VAL A 558 -3.63 -20.50 18.36
C VAL A 558 -3.10 -19.24 19.05
N THR A 559 -1.99 -19.38 19.76
CA THR A 559 -1.38 -18.30 20.57
C THR A 559 -0.05 -17.83 19.99
N GLY A 560 0.44 -16.68 20.46
CA GLY A 560 1.68 -16.05 20.04
C GLY A 560 1.60 -14.52 20.09
N VAL A 561 2.75 -13.86 20.02
CA VAL A 561 2.85 -12.38 20.07
C VAL A 561 2.22 -11.71 18.84
N SER A 562 1.88 -10.42 18.95
CA SER A 562 1.39 -9.64 17.81
C SER A 562 2.45 -9.60 16.70
N GLY A 563 2.03 -9.77 15.44
CA GLY A 563 2.95 -9.90 14.31
C GLY A 563 3.55 -11.30 14.09
N SER A 564 3.29 -12.31 14.94
CA SER A 564 3.86 -13.66 14.77
C SER A 564 3.32 -14.48 13.58
N GLY A 565 2.39 -13.93 12.79
CA GLY A 565 1.80 -14.61 11.63
C GLY A 565 0.54 -15.44 11.91
N LYS A 566 -0.06 -15.36 13.11
CA LYS A 566 -1.31 -16.11 13.47
C LYS A 566 -2.43 -15.91 12.44
N SER A 567 -2.76 -14.65 12.14
CA SER A 567 -3.81 -14.30 11.17
C SER A 567 -3.43 -14.72 9.75
N THR A 568 -2.15 -14.70 9.38
CA THR A 568 -1.70 -15.20 8.08
C THR A 568 -1.89 -16.71 8.00
N LEU A 569 -1.52 -17.46 9.04
CA LEU A 569 -1.65 -18.91 9.08
C LEU A 569 -3.11 -19.37 9.09
N ILE A 570 -3.96 -18.75 9.91
CA ILE A 570 -5.35 -19.18 10.08
C ILE A 570 -6.26 -18.52 9.04
N ASN A 571 -6.30 -17.18 8.99
CA ASN A 571 -7.25 -16.46 8.14
C ASN A 571 -6.74 -16.30 6.71
N GLY A 572 -5.42 -16.26 6.50
CA GLY A 572 -4.79 -16.09 5.19
C GLY A 572 -4.46 -17.41 4.48
N THR A 573 -4.33 -18.52 5.21
CA THR A 573 -4.01 -19.84 4.63
C THR A 573 -5.11 -20.85 4.93
N LEU A 574 -5.31 -21.24 6.19
CA LEU A 574 -6.22 -22.35 6.52
C LEU A 574 -7.68 -22.09 6.10
N TYR A 575 -8.25 -20.93 6.46
CA TYR A 575 -9.64 -20.63 6.17
C TYR A 575 -9.92 -20.55 4.65
N PRO A 576 -9.11 -19.83 3.84
CA PRO A 576 -9.24 -19.84 2.38
C PRO A 576 -9.27 -21.24 1.76
N ILE A 577 -8.35 -22.12 2.20
CA ILE A 577 -8.30 -23.52 1.74
C ILE A 577 -9.60 -24.24 2.11
N ALA A 578 -9.98 -24.18 3.39
CA ALA A 578 -11.18 -24.85 3.87
C ALA A 578 -12.47 -24.30 3.23
N ALA A 579 -12.55 -23.00 2.98
CA ALA A 579 -13.70 -22.37 2.34
C ALA A 579 -13.82 -22.80 0.87
N LYS A 580 -12.69 -22.92 0.15
CA LYS A 580 -12.68 -23.44 -1.22
C LYS A 580 -13.12 -24.91 -1.23
N SER A 581 -12.45 -25.76 -0.45
CA SER A 581 -12.63 -27.21 -0.50
C SER A 581 -13.95 -27.70 0.10
N LEU A 582 -14.43 -27.09 1.20
CA LEU A 582 -15.60 -27.56 1.93
C LEU A 582 -16.88 -26.79 1.58
N ASN A 583 -16.77 -25.47 1.38
CA ASN A 583 -17.93 -24.60 1.17
C ASN A 583 -18.14 -24.25 -0.32
N GLY A 584 -17.21 -24.61 -1.21
CA GLY A 584 -17.26 -24.26 -2.63
C GLY A 584 -17.05 -22.75 -2.89
N ALA A 585 -16.30 -22.06 -2.03
CA ALA A 585 -16.00 -20.64 -2.22
C ALA A 585 -15.20 -20.44 -3.52
N THR A 586 -15.68 -19.55 -4.39
CA THR A 586 -15.17 -19.45 -5.76
C THR A 586 -13.82 -18.75 -5.89
N ASN A 587 -13.41 -17.86 -4.97
CA ASN A 587 -12.17 -17.07 -5.09
C ASN A 587 -11.54 -16.66 -3.72
N PRO A 588 -11.21 -17.59 -2.81
CA PRO A 588 -10.52 -17.20 -1.59
C PRO A 588 -9.01 -17.05 -1.86
N GLN A 589 -8.49 -15.83 -1.73
CA GLN A 589 -7.05 -15.57 -1.82
C GLN A 589 -6.32 -16.38 -0.75
N THR A 590 -5.60 -17.40 -1.19
CA THR A 590 -4.88 -18.33 -0.30
C THR A 590 -3.41 -17.97 -0.30
N ALA A 591 -2.86 -17.68 0.88
CA ALA A 591 -1.44 -17.43 1.02
C ALA A 591 -0.63 -18.72 0.75
N PRO A 592 0.60 -18.64 0.21
CA PRO A 592 1.26 -19.81 -0.34
C PRO A 592 1.59 -20.88 0.72
N PHE A 593 1.44 -22.15 0.35
CA PHE A 593 1.69 -23.34 1.16
C PHE A 593 2.12 -24.51 0.24
N ASP A 594 2.52 -25.64 0.82
CA ASP A 594 2.94 -26.83 0.06
C ASP A 594 1.79 -27.83 -0.12
N SER A 595 1.15 -28.27 0.97
CA SER A 595 0.04 -29.22 0.92
C SER A 595 -0.85 -29.15 2.16
N ILE A 596 -2.05 -29.75 2.08
CA ILE A 596 -2.98 -29.92 3.19
C ILE A 596 -3.46 -31.38 3.26
N GLU A 597 -3.61 -31.93 4.46
CA GLU A 597 -4.10 -33.29 4.73
C GLU A 597 -5.17 -33.26 5.83
N GLY A 598 -6.11 -34.23 5.80
CA GLY A 598 -7.12 -34.40 6.85
C GLY A 598 -8.31 -33.43 6.73
N ILE A 599 -8.44 -32.74 5.60
CA ILE A 599 -9.58 -31.86 5.31
C ILE A 599 -10.86 -32.65 5.04
N GLU A 600 -10.72 -33.87 4.53
CA GLU A 600 -11.79 -34.85 4.27
C GLU A 600 -12.54 -35.30 5.53
N HIS A 601 -12.01 -35.02 6.72
CA HIS A 601 -12.67 -35.29 7.99
C HIS A 601 -13.70 -34.21 8.39
N LEU A 602 -13.86 -33.16 7.59
CA LEU A 602 -14.68 -31.99 7.90
C LEU A 602 -15.74 -31.78 6.81
N ASP A 603 -16.96 -31.41 7.21
CA ASP A 603 -18.06 -31.18 6.27
C ASP A 603 -18.12 -29.74 5.75
N LYS A 604 -17.78 -28.77 6.62
CA LYS A 604 -17.86 -27.33 6.34
C LYS A 604 -16.92 -26.54 7.25
N VAL A 605 -16.54 -25.35 6.81
CA VAL A 605 -15.86 -24.37 7.65
C VAL A 605 -16.77 -23.17 7.93
N VAL A 606 -16.71 -22.63 9.13
CA VAL A 606 -17.43 -21.41 9.52
C VAL A 606 -16.43 -20.45 10.13
N ASP A 607 -16.24 -19.30 9.48
CA ASP A 607 -15.53 -18.17 10.06
C ASP A 607 -16.55 -17.25 10.74
N ILE A 608 -16.34 -17.03 12.04
CA ILE A 608 -17.13 -16.08 12.83
C ILE A 608 -16.28 -14.83 12.95
N ASP A 609 -16.42 -13.95 11.95
CA ASP A 609 -15.61 -12.75 11.85
C ASP A 609 -16.05 -11.64 12.84
N GLN A 610 -15.19 -10.64 13.00
CA GLN A 610 -15.46 -9.43 13.78
C GLN A 610 -15.89 -8.26 12.89
N SER A 611 -16.22 -8.53 11.62
CA SER A 611 -16.68 -7.50 10.71
C SER A 611 -18.08 -7.03 11.11
N PRO A 612 -18.44 -5.77 10.82
CA PRO A 612 -19.76 -5.29 11.16
C PRO A 612 -20.83 -6.10 10.41
N ILE A 613 -21.86 -6.55 11.14
CA ILE A 613 -23.03 -7.29 10.62
C ILE A 613 -23.60 -6.64 9.34
N GLY A 614 -23.57 -5.32 9.26
CA GLY A 614 -23.69 -4.62 8.00
C GLY A 614 -23.28 -3.16 8.11
N ARG A 615 -23.10 -2.51 6.96
CA ARG A 615 -22.66 -1.12 6.86
C ARG A 615 -23.82 -0.11 6.82
N THR A 616 -25.06 -0.60 6.93
CA THR A 616 -26.27 0.22 6.88
C THR A 616 -27.13 -0.04 8.12
N PRO A 617 -27.93 0.95 8.57
CA PRO A 617 -28.88 0.77 9.68
C PRO A 617 -29.92 -0.34 9.45
N ARG A 618 -30.06 -0.82 8.22
CA ARG A 618 -30.97 -1.90 7.84
C ARG A 618 -30.52 -3.27 8.32
N SER A 619 -29.21 -3.44 8.51
CA SER A 619 -28.65 -4.66 9.07
C SER A 619 -28.69 -4.59 10.59
N ASN A 620 -29.57 -5.39 11.19
CA ASN A 620 -29.72 -5.51 12.63
C ASN A 620 -29.85 -7.00 13.03
N PRO A 621 -29.82 -7.33 14.33
CA PRO A 621 -29.91 -8.72 14.78
C PRO A 621 -31.12 -9.46 14.23
N ALA A 622 -32.27 -8.78 14.09
CA ALA A 622 -33.50 -9.40 13.62
C ALA A 622 -33.44 -9.78 12.13
N THR A 623 -32.81 -8.94 11.31
CA THR A 623 -32.60 -9.25 9.88
C THR A 623 -31.51 -10.27 9.66
N TYR A 624 -30.41 -10.18 10.42
CA TYR A 624 -29.25 -11.05 10.23
C TYR A 624 -29.54 -12.49 10.63
N THR A 625 -30.25 -12.69 11.76
CA THR A 625 -30.71 -14.02 12.19
C THR A 625 -31.96 -14.50 11.44
N ASN A 626 -32.50 -13.68 10.54
CA ASN A 626 -33.74 -13.91 9.80
C ASN A 626 -35.01 -14.10 10.67
N ILE A 627 -34.95 -13.82 11.98
CA ILE A 627 -36.13 -13.88 12.88
C ILE A 627 -37.18 -12.81 12.54
N PHE A 628 -36.81 -11.75 11.82
CA PHE A 628 -37.76 -10.72 11.42
C PHE A 628 -38.81 -11.24 10.42
N THR A 629 -38.50 -12.28 9.63
CA THR A 629 -39.46 -12.87 8.69
C THR A 629 -40.68 -13.48 9.39
N PRO A 630 -40.53 -14.43 10.33
CA PRO A 630 -41.68 -14.98 11.06
C PRO A 630 -42.41 -13.91 11.89
N ILE A 631 -41.70 -12.90 12.42
CA ILE A 631 -42.35 -11.77 13.11
C ILE A 631 -43.30 -11.04 12.15
N ARG A 632 -42.87 -10.70 10.93
CA ARG A 632 -43.74 -10.03 9.94
C ARG A 632 -44.94 -10.89 9.53
N GLU A 633 -44.77 -12.20 9.45
CA GLU A 633 -45.86 -13.14 9.18
C GLU A 633 -46.89 -13.15 10.32
N LEU A 634 -46.44 -13.15 11.57
CA LEU A 634 -47.31 -13.02 12.74
C LEU A 634 -48.10 -11.72 12.72
N PHE A 635 -47.45 -10.59 12.41
CA PHE A 635 -48.14 -9.30 12.29
C PHE A 635 -49.19 -9.29 11.18
N ALA A 636 -48.86 -9.87 10.01
CA ALA A 636 -49.81 -10.01 8.90
C ALA A 636 -50.97 -10.97 9.20
N ALA A 637 -50.79 -11.91 10.13
CA ALA A 637 -51.83 -12.85 10.54
C ALA A 637 -52.85 -12.26 11.52
N THR A 638 -52.60 -11.07 12.10
CA THR A 638 -53.53 -10.40 13.02
C THR A 638 -54.84 -10.02 12.34
N SER A 639 -55.93 -9.93 13.11
CA SER A 639 -57.26 -9.56 12.60
C SER A 639 -57.28 -8.18 11.94
N GLU A 640 -56.58 -7.20 12.52
CA GLU A 640 -56.44 -5.85 11.99
C GLU A 640 -55.65 -5.79 10.68
N ALA A 641 -54.56 -6.56 10.57
CA ALA A 641 -53.79 -6.64 9.34
C ALA A 641 -54.61 -7.29 8.22
N ARG A 642 -55.33 -8.39 8.53
CA ARG A 642 -56.19 -9.09 7.57
C ARG A 642 -57.32 -8.21 7.07
N SER A 643 -58.02 -7.48 7.96
CA SER A 643 -59.12 -6.58 7.54
C SER A 643 -58.66 -5.42 6.67
N ARG A 644 -57.40 -4.99 6.82
CA ARG A 644 -56.76 -3.94 6.02
C ARG A 644 -55.98 -4.46 4.80
N GLY A 645 -55.96 -5.77 4.57
CA GLY A 645 -55.21 -6.39 3.47
C GLY A 645 -53.68 -6.29 3.60
N TYR A 646 -53.16 -6.07 4.80
CA TYR A 646 -51.72 -5.96 5.05
C TYR A 646 -51.04 -7.32 4.98
N LYS A 647 -50.11 -7.43 4.02
CA LYS A 647 -49.23 -8.61 3.84
C LYS A 647 -47.93 -8.43 4.65
N PRO A 648 -47.10 -9.48 4.84
CA PRO A 648 -45.81 -9.36 5.55
C PRO A 648 -44.89 -8.26 5.00
N GLY A 649 -45.00 -7.94 3.71
CA GLY A 649 -44.27 -6.83 3.08
C GLY A 649 -44.57 -5.46 3.69
N ARG A 650 -45.80 -5.22 4.19
CA ARG A 650 -46.21 -3.97 4.86
C ARG A 650 -45.43 -3.72 6.15
N PHE A 651 -44.98 -4.77 6.82
CA PHE A 651 -44.20 -4.70 8.06
C PHE A 651 -42.69 -4.77 7.81
N SER A 652 -42.27 -4.70 6.55
CA SER A 652 -40.85 -4.64 6.19
C SER A 652 -40.40 -3.19 6.08
N PHE A 653 -39.39 -2.80 6.85
CA PHE A 653 -38.74 -1.50 6.66
C PHE A 653 -37.93 -1.42 5.34
N ASN A 654 -37.63 -2.56 4.70
CA ASN A 654 -36.93 -2.61 3.41
C ASN A 654 -37.85 -2.41 2.19
N VAL A 655 -39.17 -2.48 2.35
CA VAL A 655 -40.13 -2.48 1.23
C VAL A 655 -40.99 -1.22 1.26
N LYS A 656 -41.22 -0.62 0.09
CA LYS A 656 -42.13 0.52 -0.07
C LYS A 656 -43.56 0.13 0.28
N GLY A 657 -44.29 1.09 0.84
CA GLY A 657 -45.69 0.88 1.20
C GLY A 657 -45.85 0.28 2.58
N GLY A 658 -44.93 0.55 3.53
CA GLY A 658 -44.97 0.09 4.93
C GLY A 658 -43.98 0.79 5.84
N ARG A 659 -42.79 1.05 5.30
CA ARG A 659 -41.76 1.89 5.90
C ARG A 659 -42.12 3.38 5.93
N CYS A 660 -41.41 4.13 6.77
CA CYS A 660 -41.41 5.60 6.71
C CYS A 660 -40.70 6.06 5.43
N GLU A 661 -41.35 6.88 4.60
CA GLU A 661 -40.77 7.35 3.33
C GLU A 661 -39.72 8.45 3.53
N ALA A 662 -39.73 9.18 4.65
CA ALA A 662 -38.74 10.21 4.94
C ALA A 662 -37.33 9.62 5.16
N CYS A 663 -37.21 8.60 6.01
CA CYS A 663 -35.94 7.89 6.22
C CYS A 663 -35.79 6.65 5.33
N GLN A 664 -36.77 6.39 4.45
CA GLN A 664 -36.84 5.19 3.61
C GLN A 664 -36.65 3.86 4.35
N GLY A 665 -37.05 3.80 5.62
CA GLY A 665 -36.91 2.64 6.49
C GLY A 665 -35.64 2.55 7.31
N ASP A 666 -34.72 3.52 7.20
CA ASP A 666 -33.45 3.50 7.95
C ASP A 666 -33.62 3.91 9.41
N GLY A 667 -34.76 4.53 9.77
CA GLY A 667 -35.08 4.96 11.13
C GLY A 667 -34.32 6.21 11.60
N LEU A 668 -33.33 6.66 10.82
CA LEU A 668 -32.51 7.85 11.05
C LEU A 668 -32.26 8.55 9.72
N ILE A 669 -32.22 9.88 9.75
CA ILE A 669 -31.86 10.70 8.59
C ILE A 669 -30.42 11.14 8.81
N LYS A 670 -29.52 10.71 7.93
CA LYS A 670 -28.15 11.23 7.92
C LYS A 670 -28.22 12.65 7.37
N VAL A 671 -27.97 13.64 8.22
CA VAL A 671 -27.69 15.00 7.78
C VAL A 671 -26.20 15.03 7.47
N GLU A 672 -25.85 15.15 6.19
CA GLU A 672 -24.45 15.31 5.76
C GLU A 672 -23.87 16.65 6.21
#